data_AF-A0A176VGE7-F1
#
_entry.id   AF-A0A176VGE7-F1
#
_cell.length_a   1.000
_cell.length_b   1.000
_cell.length_c   1.000
_cell.angle_alpha   90.00
_cell.angle_beta   90.00
_cell.angle_gamma   90.00
#
_symmetry.space_group_name_H-M   'P 1'
#
loop_
_entity.id
_entity.type
_entity.pdbx_description
1 polymer ?
#
loop_
_entity_poly.entity_id
_entity_poly.type
_entity_poly.pdbx_seq_one_letter_code
_entity_poly.pdbx_strand_id
1 'polypeptide(L)'
;MPTSAQSVLAVALILLAAVVAQALQHPLPDERIYASDPWKPARGDPLGAGGFESSFRTINRRSLLNCFDLNPYVNMTVDTAGPLSDTQNVTVSISGVVNPSDHDWLGVVSPSNASTSNCPDVAVLILATGDTSELPLLCHYPVKFKLLKEDPGYLSCASSQCQVPGLFGSCLVKTCSASITFRLINIRTDIMFVLFTGGLQVPCVVDKAGPLPFANPKAPLYGHISSIDSTGTSMRLTWISGDAAPQTVQYADGSTATSTVGTFTKSNMCEPSAASDFGWHDPGFIHTAVMTGLSPSTQYSYQYGSQAVGLSPSTNFSTPPAAGDDAVTLIIFGDMGKAERDGSSIHYIQPGSISVIDAITTAVSGANVDFVFHIGDISYATGFLVEWDNFLELIQPIASRVPYMTAIGNHERDHPLSGSYYSGTDSGGECGILYYNYFQMPTPAQDKPWYSLESGPIHFTVVSTEHDWKAGSEQYMWIQADLASVNRTRTPWVVYTGHRPMYSSYDSVLNAILPAVDTEYTDAIEPLLLAGKVDLVLAGHVHNYERLCAVYQGKCLVNSTKDTTGLDTYNFTTYAAPVQAVIGMSGFQLDGFKSQVDVWSKVRISEYGYVGIQATRQKLLFEFMFVNMTVGDSFAIVK
;
A
#
# COMPACT_ATOMS: atom_id res chain seq x y z
N MET A 1 -28.30 5.08 30.12
CA MET A 1 -27.11 5.95 29.92
C MET A 1 -26.32 5.32 28.79
N PRO A 2 -26.15 5.97 27.64
CA PRO A 2 -25.41 5.36 26.54
C PRO A 2 -23.91 5.33 26.88
N THR A 3 -23.23 4.31 26.38
CA THR A 3 -21.82 4.00 26.62
C THR A 3 -20.90 4.98 25.89
N SER A 4 -19.71 5.20 26.46
CA SER A 4 -18.71 6.21 26.07
C SER A 4 -18.30 6.21 24.59
N ALA A 5 -18.45 5.07 23.88
CA ALA A 5 -18.11 4.96 22.47
C ALA A 5 -19.04 5.75 21.52
N GLN A 6 -20.32 5.89 21.85
CA GLN A 6 -21.27 6.64 20.99
C GLN A 6 -21.03 8.15 21.04
N SER A 7 -20.54 8.66 22.16
CA SER A 7 -20.19 10.06 22.36
C SER A 7 -18.91 10.48 21.63
N VAL A 8 -17.93 9.58 21.50
CA VAL A 8 -16.68 9.87 20.77
C VAL A 8 -16.93 9.91 19.26
N LEU A 9 -17.75 8.99 18.73
CA LEU A 9 -18.11 8.95 17.32
C LEU A 9 -18.94 10.16 16.89
N ALA A 10 -19.89 10.60 17.72
CA ALA A 10 -20.66 11.82 17.46
C ALA A 10 -19.78 13.09 17.44
N VAL A 11 -18.76 13.16 18.30
CA VAL A 11 -17.79 14.27 18.33
C VAL A 11 -16.87 14.23 17.10
N ALA A 12 -16.44 13.04 16.66
CA ALA A 12 -15.65 12.87 15.44
C ALA A 12 -16.42 13.32 14.18
N LEU A 13 -17.72 12.98 14.08
CA LEU A 13 -18.59 13.44 13.00
C LEU A 13 -18.85 14.96 13.02
N ILE A 14 -18.96 15.57 14.21
CA ILE A 14 -19.09 17.03 14.34
C ILE A 14 -17.79 17.73 13.93
N LEU A 15 -16.63 17.16 14.24
CA LEU A 15 -15.32 17.68 13.83
C LEU A 15 -15.10 17.52 12.32
N LEU A 16 -15.46 16.37 11.73
CA LEU A 16 -15.39 16.15 10.29
C LEU A 16 -16.30 17.13 9.53
N ALA A 17 -17.53 17.33 10.00
CA ALA A 17 -18.45 18.32 9.45
C ALA A 17 -17.93 19.77 9.61
N ALA A 18 -17.23 20.08 10.70
CA ALA A 18 -16.63 21.40 10.91
C ALA A 18 -15.42 21.65 9.98
N VAL A 19 -14.61 20.63 9.69
CA VAL A 19 -13.52 20.70 8.72
C VAL A 19 -14.05 20.90 7.29
N VAL A 20 -15.10 20.16 6.92
CA VAL A 20 -15.80 20.34 5.62
C VAL A 20 -16.43 21.74 5.54
N ALA A 21 -17.03 22.24 6.61
CA ALA A 21 -17.62 23.58 6.65
C ALA A 21 -16.57 24.71 6.57
N GLN A 22 -15.36 24.51 7.11
CA GLN A 22 -14.25 25.46 6.96
C GLN A 22 -13.67 25.47 5.54
N ALA A 23 -13.63 24.33 4.86
CA ALA A 23 -13.21 24.25 3.46
C ALA A 23 -14.17 24.99 2.52
N LEU A 24 -15.47 25.03 2.85
CA LEU A 24 -16.51 25.71 2.07
C LEU A 24 -16.60 27.24 2.29
N GLN A 25 -15.85 27.81 3.23
CA GLN A 25 -15.93 29.24 3.59
C GLN A 25 -14.95 30.15 2.83
N HIS A 26 -14.13 29.61 1.93
CA HIS A 26 -13.26 30.42 1.08
C HIS A 26 -13.96 30.75 -0.25
N PRO A 27 -14.18 32.05 -0.57
CA PRO A 27 -14.78 32.43 -1.83
C PRO A 27 -13.83 32.08 -2.99
N LEU A 28 -14.38 31.44 -4.02
CA LEU A 28 -13.75 31.17 -5.31
C LEU A 28 -13.19 32.48 -5.91
N PRO A 29 -11.93 32.55 -6.36
CA PRO A 29 -11.51 33.58 -7.28
C PRO A 29 -12.05 33.26 -8.69
N ASP A 30 -12.53 34.30 -9.35
CA ASP A 30 -13.19 34.33 -10.66
C ASP A 30 -12.56 33.44 -11.77
N GLU A 31 -13.46 32.83 -12.54
CA GLU A 31 -13.21 32.30 -13.87
C GLU A 31 -12.64 33.38 -14.80
N ARG A 32 -11.36 33.21 -15.19
CA ARG A 32 -10.82 33.41 -16.55
C ARG A 32 -9.30 33.35 -16.50
N ILE A 33 -8.69 32.40 -17.22
CA ILE A 33 -7.66 32.63 -18.26
C ILE A 33 -7.12 31.27 -18.76
N TYR A 34 -6.91 31.22 -20.06
CA TYR A 34 -6.64 30.09 -20.94
C TYR A 34 -5.35 29.29 -20.66
N ALA A 35 -5.44 28.03 -21.04
CA ALA A 35 -4.40 27.08 -21.44
C ALA A 35 -3.00 27.66 -21.77
N SER A 36 -1.98 27.14 -21.09
CA SER A 36 -0.64 26.98 -21.67
C SER A 36 0.13 25.82 -21.01
N ASP A 37 0.48 24.87 -21.86
CA ASP A 37 1.37 23.71 -21.71
C ASP A 37 2.78 24.07 -21.16
N PRO A 38 3.33 23.37 -20.12
CA PRO A 38 4.68 23.59 -19.67
C PRO A 38 5.57 22.33 -19.76
N TRP A 39 6.06 21.98 -20.96
CA TRP A 39 7.22 21.09 -21.09
C TRP A 39 8.23 21.58 -22.13
N LYS A 40 9.20 22.41 -21.71
CA LYS A 40 10.54 22.49 -22.31
C LYS A 40 11.60 22.82 -21.23
N PRO A 41 12.79 22.20 -21.30
CA PRO A 41 13.84 22.37 -20.29
C PRO A 41 14.67 23.63 -20.56
N ALA A 42 14.88 24.46 -19.52
CA ALA A 42 15.83 25.57 -19.55
C ALA A 42 17.10 25.21 -18.76
N ARG A 43 18.26 25.47 -19.38
CA ARG A 43 19.60 25.23 -18.85
C ARG A 43 20.02 26.31 -17.83
N GLY A 44 20.99 25.92 -16.99
CA GLY A 44 21.63 26.59 -15.85
C GLY A 44 21.94 28.10 -15.92
N ASP A 45 21.96 28.74 -14.75
CA ASP A 45 23.20 28.94 -13.97
C ASP A 45 22.90 29.42 -12.52
N PRO A 46 23.90 29.41 -11.60
CA PRO A 46 23.68 29.34 -10.15
C PRO A 46 23.82 30.67 -9.39
N LEU A 47 23.39 30.65 -8.13
CA LEU A 47 23.77 31.45 -6.94
C LEU A 47 22.62 32.23 -6.28
N GLY A 48 22.49 32.05 -4.97
CA GLY A 48 21.84 33.04 -4.09
C GLY A 48 21.15 32.45 -2.87
N ALA A 49 21.91 32.20 -1.80
CA ALA A 49 21.37 31.99 -0.46
C ALA A 49 20.57 33.22 0.00
N GLY A 50 19.35 33.02 0.49
CA GLY A 50 18.52 34.07 1.05
C GLY A 50 17.15 33.54 1.44
N GLY A 51 17.01 33.14 2.70
CA GLY A 51 15.76 32.65 3.27
C GLY A 51 14.67 33.72 3.24
N PHE A 52 13.48 33.28 2.83
CA PHE A 52 12.22 33.89 3.21
C PHE A 52 11.33 32.78 3.74
N GLU A 53 11.34 32.62 5.07
CA GLU A 53 10.32 31.85 5.77
C GLU A 53 8.99 32.60 5.62
N SER A 54 8.00 31.91 5.04
CA SER A 54 6.60 32.35 5.03
C SER A 54 6.04 32.29 6.45
N SER A 55 5.61 33.44 6.95
CA SER A 55 5.05 33.60 8.29
C SER A 55 3.54 33.31 8.31
N PHE A 56 3.11 32.05 8.29
CA PHE A 56 1.75 31.69 8.74
C PHE A 56 1.72 30.29 9.39
N ARG A 57 1.23 30.27 10.64
CA ARG A 57 0.94 29.13 11.54
C ARG A 57 2.13 28.38 12.15
N THR A 58 2.74 29.00 13.17
CA THR A 58 3.25 28.22 14.31
C THR A 58 2.08 27.60 15.05
N ILE A 59 1.71 26.36 14.67
CA ILE A 59 0.90 25.47 15.52
C ILE A 59 1.70 25.27 16.82
N ASN A 60 1.05 25.32 17.97
CA ASN A 60 1.66 25.29 19.30
C ASN A 60 2.41 23.97 19.56
N ARG A 61 3.61 23.83 19.01
CA ARG A 61 4.52 22.71 19.24
C ARG A 61 5.08 22.85 20.66
N ARG A 62 4.67 21.95 21.56
CA ARG A 62 5.21 21.91 22.92
C ARG A 62 6.48 21.05 22.89
N SER A 63 7.60 21.60 23.35
CA SER A 63 8.76 20.76 23.70
C SER A 63 8.29 19.74 24.72
N LEU A 64 8.63 18.47 24.52
CA LEU A 64 8.45 17.48 25.58
C LEU A 64 9.09 18.04 26.85
N LEU A 65 8.32 18.08 27.93
CA LEU A 65 8.92 18.25 29.25
C LEU A 65 9.77 17.00 29.44
N ASN A 66 11.07 17.16 29.74
CA ASN A 66 11.87 16.05 30.27
C ASN A 66 11.04 15.35 31.34
N CYS A 67 10.97 14.02 31.29
CA CYS A 67 10.18 13.27 32.25
C CYS A 67 10.58 13.71 33.65
N PHE A 68 9.60 14.09 34.47
CA PHE A 68 9.86 14.41 35.88
C PHE A 68 10.34 13.17 36.66
N ASP A 69 10.31 12.00 36.03
CA ASP A 69 10.94 10.79 36.54
C ASP A 69 12.45 10.85 36.32
N LEU A 70 13.14 11.40 37.32
CA LEU A 70 14.59 11.48 37.44
C LEU A 70 15.24 10.11 37.66
N ASN A 71 14.80 9.04 36.97
CA ASN A 71 15.42 7.72 37.11
C ASN A 71 16.84 7.75 36.52
N PRO A 72 17.89 7.87 37.37
CA PRO A 72 19.25 8.09 36.88
C PRO A 72 19.92 6.77 36.45
N TYR A 73 19.24 5.64 36.62
CA TYR A 73 19.78 4.32 36.36
C TYR A 73 19.46 3.84 34.93
N VAL A 74 18.46 4.43 34.27
CA VAL A 74 18.05 3.99 32.93
C VAL A 74 19.22 4.12 31.98
N ASN A 75 19.50 3.04 31.27
CA ASN A 75 20.51 3.01 30.24
C ASN A 75 20.05 2.09 29.10
N MET A 76 20.13 2.62 27.88
CA MET A 76 19.85 1.91 26.65
C MET A 76 21.14 1.55 25.92
N THR A 77 21.30 0.28 25.58
CA THR A 77 22.42 -0.19 24.75
C THR A 77 21.90 -0.87 23.49
N VAL A 78 22.41 -0.44 22.35
CA VAL A 78 22.07 -1.03 21.05
C VAL A 78 23.19 -1.98 20.62
N ASP A 79 22.85 -3.24 20.35
CA ASP A 79 23.81 -4.25 19.92
C ASP A 79 24.05 -4.18 18.41
N THR A 80 25.06 -3.41 17.99
CA THR A 80 25.50 -3.31 16.59
C THR A 80 27.03 -3.28 16.52
N ALA A 81 27.61 -4.07 15.61
CA ALA A 81 29.06 -4.11 15.37
C ALA A 81 29.57 -3.04 14.38
N GLY A 82 28.70 -2.15 13.88
CA GLY A 82 29.00 -1.16 12.86
C GLY A 82 27.74 -0.60 12.18
N PRO A 83 27.89 0.08 11.03
CA PRO A 83 26.75 0.51 10.21
C PRO A 83 25.83 -0.64 9.81
N LEU A 84 24.54 -0.36 9.67
CA LEU A 84 23.51 -1.36 9.41
C LEU A 84 23.56 -1.89 7.97
N SER A 85 23.35 -3.19 7.75
CA SER A 85 23.12 -3.72 6.39
C SER A 85 21.74 -3.35 5.85
N ASP A 86 21.48 -3.62 4.56
CA ASP A 86 20.20 -3.31 3.91
C ASP A 86 18.98 -3.96 4.58
N THR A 87 19.23 -5.07 5.28
CA THR A 87 18.29 -5.65 6.24
C THR A 87 19.09 -6.20 7.42
N GLN A 88 18.68 -5.89 8.65
CA GLN A 88 19.39 -6.36 9.85
C GLN A 88 18.47 -6.47 11.06
N ASN A 89 18.58 -7.57 11.81
CA ASN A 89 18.01 -7.65 13.15
C ASN A 89 18.92 -6.94 14.16
N VAL A 90 18.37 -6.02 14.93
CA VAL A 90 19.07 -5.25 15.96
C VAL A 90 18.34 -5.43 17.28
N THR A 91 19.09 -5.82 18.31
CA THR A 91 18.57 -5.95 19.67
C THR A 91 18.95 -4.73 20.49
N VAL A 92 17.96 -4.13 21.13
CA VAL A 92 18.12 -3.01 22.06
C VAL A 92 17.86 -3.54 23.46
N SER A 93 18.86 -3.42 24.33
CA SER A 93 18.75 -3.76 25.75
C SER A 93 18.51 -2.50 26.57
N ILE A 94 17.44 -2.50 27.35
CA ILE A 94 17.10 -1.47 28.32
C ILE A 94 17.39 -2.03 29.71
N SER A 95 18.08 -1.25 30.53
CA SER A 95 18.37 -1.59 31.92
C SER A 95 18.08 -0.40 32.83
N GLY A 96 18.00 -0.63 34.14
CA GLY A 96 17.88 0.46 35.10
C GLY A 96 16.47 1.02 35.29
N VAL A 97 15.43 0.35 34.78
CA VAL A 97 14.04 0.81 34.94
C VAL A 97 13.56 0.54 36.36
N VAL A 98 13.23 1.56 37.14
CA VAL A 98 12.78 1.40 38.54
C VAL A 98 11.34 0.88 38.60
N ASN A 99 10.44 1.44 37.78
CA ASN A 99 9.03 1.07 37.74
C ASN A 99 8.63 0.67 36.31
N PRO A 100 8.73 -0.61 35.93
CA PRO A 100 8.26 -1.09 34.63
C PRO A 100 6.78 -0.75 34.42
N SER A 101 6.45 -0.18 33.27
CA SER A 101 5.09 0.11 32.86
C SER A 101 4.72 -0.62 31.56
N ASP A 102 3.47 -1.01 31.43
CA ASP A 102 2.90 -1.50 30.16
C ASP A 102 2.74 -0.40 29.10
N HIS A 103 3.06 0.85 29.48
CA HIS A 103 3.09 2.04 28.64
C HIS A 103 4.52 2.47 28.26
N ASP A 104 5.55 1.76 28.69
CA ASP A 104 6.93 2.02 28.27
C ASP A 104 7.17 1.41 26.89
N TRP A 105 7.81 2.17 25.99
CA TRP A 105 7.94 1.78 24.60
C TRP A 105 9.20 2.31 23.93
N LEU A 106 9.62 1.63 22.88
CA LEU A 106 10.83 1.93 22.12
C LEU A 106 10.44 2.27 20.69
N GLY A 107 10.80 3.47 20.24
CA GLY A 107 10.56 3.96 18.89
C GLY A 107 11.82 3.95 18.03
N VAL A 108 11.68 3.61 16.76
CA VAL A 108 12.70 3.80 15.72
C VAL A 108 12.41 5.12 15.01
N VAL A 109 13.28 6.11 15.16
CA VAL A 109 13.10 7.46 14.58
C VAL A 109 14.07 7.64 13.41
N SER A 110 13.56 8.13 12.28
CA SER A 110 14.35 8.38 11.07
C SER A 110 13.85 9.61 10.31
N PRO A 111 14.71 10.57 9.91
CA PRO A 111 16.15 10.61 10.19
C PRO A 111 16.46 10.75 11.70
N SER A 112 17.69 10.44 12.12
CA SER A 112 18.06 10.43 13.55
C SER A 112 17.88 11.78 14.26
N ASN A 113 17.85 12.88 13.49
CA ASN A 113 17.65 14.24 13.98
C ASN A 113 16.18 14.70 13.98
N ALA A 114 15.24 13.84 13.60
CA ALA A 114 13.83 14.19 13.54
C ALA A 114 13.25 14.54 14.91
N SER A 115 12.20 15.36 14.92
CA SER A 115 11.60 15.85 16.15
C SER A 115 10.89 14.74 16.90
N THR A 116 11.39 14.41 18.09
CA THR A 116 10.71 13.50 19.03
C THR A 116 9.75 14.26 19.95
N SER A 117 9.30 15.47 19.58
CA SER A 117 8.43 16.28 20.44
C SER A 117 6.98 15.78 20.39
N ASN A 118 6.21 15.93 21.47
CA ASN A 118 4.78 15.62 21.47
C ASN A 118 4.01 16.64 20.60
N CYS A 119 3.11 16.13 19.79
CA CYS A 119 2.23 16.92 18.94
C CYS A 119 0.79 16.40 19.05
N PRO A 120 0.02 16.75 20.10
CA PRO A 120 -1.32 16.20 20.30
C PRO A 120 -2.29 16.49 19.15
N ASP A 121 -2.07 17.62 18.45
CA ASP A 121 -2.91 18.08 17.34
C ASP A 121 -2.87 17.13 16.13
N VAL A 122 -1.84 16.26 16.01
CA VAL A 122 -1.75 15.28 14.91
C VAL A 122 -2.80 14.17 15.03
N ALA A 123 -3.40 13.97 16.21
CA ALA A 123 -4.43 12.95 16.44
C ALA A 123 -5.61 13.10 15.48
N VAL A 124 -5.97 14.33 15.10
CA VAL A 124 -7.07 14.59 14.14
C VAL A 124 -6.70 14.11 12.75
N LEU A 125 -5.45 14.32 12.33
CA LEU A 125 -4.97 13.89 11.01
C LEU A 125 -4.78 12.38 10.93
N ILE A 126 -4.35 11.74 12.03
CA ILE A 126 -4.32 10.27 12.14
C ILE A 126 -5.73 9.70 12.00
N LEU A 127 -6.70 10.23 12.76
CA LEU A 127 -8.07 9.74 12.70
C LEU A 127 -8.70 9.94 11.31
N ALA A 128 -8.28 10.99 10.58
CA ALA A 128 -8.73 11.26 9.22
C ALA A 128 -8.26 10.20 8.20
N THR A 129 -7.19 9.44 8.48
CA THR A 129 -6.78 8.32 7.60
C THR A 129 -7.64 7.07 7.80
N GLY A 130 -8.52 7.05 8.81
CA GLY A 130 -9.32 5.89 9.19
C GLY A 130 -8.70 5.02 10.30
N ASP A 131 -7.47 5.29 10.72
CA ASP A 131 -6.85 4.54 11.82
C ASP A 131 -7.36 5.06 13.18
N THR A 132 -8.05 4.18 13.91
CA THR A 132 -8.62 4.46 15.23
C THR A 132 -7.79 3.87 16.38
N SER A 133 -6.64 3.26 16.06
CA SER A 133 -5.73 2.70 17.05
C SER A 133 -5.00 3.80 17.84
N GLU A 134 -4.49 3.43 19.01
CA GLU A 134 -3.67 4.32 19.81
C GLU A 134 -2.27 4.42 19.21
N LEU A 135 -1.94 5.55 18.59
CA LEU A 135 -0.64 5.78 17.94
C LEU A 135 0.20 6.86 18.63
N PRO A 136 1.54 6.86 18.44
CA PRO A 136 2.41 7.91 18.98
C PRO A 136 2.04 9.30 18.46
N LEU A 137 1.67 10.21 19.37
CA LEU A 137 1.41 11.62 19.02
C LEU A 137 2.71 12.42 19.01
N LEU A 138 3.52 12.24 17.97
CA LEU A 138 4.81 12.91 17.79
C LEU A 138 4.78 13.88 16.61
N CYS A 139 5.58 14.94 16.69
CA CYS A 139 5.81 15.90 15.59
C CYS A 139 6.47 15.26 14.36
N HIS A 140 7.03 14.06 14.53
CA HIS A 140 7.57 13.21 13.46
C HIS A 140 7.22 11.77 13.83
N TYR A 141 6.48 11.09 12.97
CA TYR A 141 6.07 9.72 13.24
C TYR A 141 7.29 8.79 13.22
N PRO A 142 7.44 7.87 14.20
CA PRO A 142 8.52 6.90 14.15
C PRO A 142 8.31 5.95 12.98
N VAL A 143 9.39 5.40 12.44
CA VAL A 143 9.35 4.35 11.40
C VAL A 143 8.50 3.18 11.88
N LYS A 144 8.69 2.81 13.14
CA LYS A 144 7.94 1.77 13.87
C LYS A 144 8.26 1.83 15.35
N PHE A 145 7.48 1.12 16.15
CA PHE A 145 7.69 1.05 17.59
C PHE A 145 7.27 -0.30 18.18
N LYS A 146 7.77 -0.59 19.39
CA LYS A 146 7.40 -1.77 20.18
C LYS A 146 7.20 -1.38 21.63
N LEU A 147 6.27 -2.03 22.31
CA LEU A 147 6.07 -1.85 23.74
C LEU A 147 7.09 -2.71 24.50
N LEU A 148 7.67 -2.20 25.59
CA LEU A 148 8.64 -2.98 26.37
C LEU A 148 8.03 -4.22 27.02
N LYS A 149 6.70 -4.23 27.22
CA LYS A 149 5.96 -5.41 27.71
C LYS A 149 5.96 -6.60 26.74
N GLU A 150 6.42 -6.40 25.49
CA GLU A 150 6.66 -7.51 24.56
C GLU A 150 7.81 -8.42 25.04
N ASP A 151 8.72 -7.91 25.88
CA ASP A 151 9.60 -8.77 26.68
C ASP A 151 8.79 -9.36 27.85
N PRO A 152 8.57 -10.69 27.90
CA PRO A 152 7.73 -11.33 28.92
C PRO A 152 8.28 -11.19 30.35
N GLY A 153 9.58 -10.90 30.49
CA GLY A 153 10.24 -10.69 31.78
C GLY A 153 10.15 -9.26 32.30
N TYR A 154 9.72 -8.29 31.48
CA TYR A 154 9.82 -6.88 31.81
C TYR A 154 8.89 -6.45 32.95
N LEU A 155 7.57 -6.67 32.79
CA LEU A 155 6.58 -6.27 33.80
C LEU A 155 6.72 -7.03 35.12
N SER A 156 7.17 -8.28 35.06
CA SER A 156 7.45 -9.10 36.24
C SER A 156 8.81 -8.79 36.89
N CYS A 157 9.62 -7.93 36.26
CA CYS A 157 10.97 -7.63 36.69
C CYS A 157 11.82 -8.90 36.90
N ALA A 158 11.71 -9.85 35.96
CA ALA A 158 12.36 -11.15 36.01
C ALA A 158 13.88 -11.02 35.93
N SER A 159 14.37 -10.15 35.03
CA SER A 159 15.74 -9.69 35.02
C SER A 159 15.84 -8.42 35.86
N SER A 160 16.64 -8.48 36.93
CA SER A 160 16.77 -7.34 37.85
C SER A 160 18.16 -7.17 38.40
N GLN A 161 18.49 -5.92 38.71
CA GLN A 161 19.77 -5.51 39.28
C GLN A 161 19.51 -4.66 40.53
N CYS A 162 20.30 -4.89 41.58
CA CYS A 162 20.28 -4.02 42.73
C CYS A 162 21.24 -2.85 42.54
N GLN A 163 20.70 -1.63 42.43
CA GLN A 163 21.49 -0.41 42.28
C GLN A 163 21.94 0.14 43.64
N VAL A 164 21.09 0.00 44.66
CA VAL A 164 21.39 0.46 46.02
C VAL A 164 21.18 -0.71 47.00
N PRO A 165 22.27 -1.38 47.44
CA PRO A 165 22.19 -2.42 48.46
C PRO A 165 21.70 -1.86 49.81
N GLY A 166 20.83 -2.61 50.48
CA GLY A 166 20.37 -2.33 51.83
C GLY A 166 21.08 -3.17 52.89
N LEU A 167 20.72 -2.96 54.15
CA LEU A 167 21.20 -3.78 55.26
C LEU A 167 20.70 -5.23 55.12
N PHE A 168 21.49 -6.18 55.60
CA PHE A 168 21.16 -7.62 55.63
C PHE A 168 20.84 -8.24 54.26
N GLY A 169 21.44 -7.73 53.18
CA GLY A 169 21.26 -8.29 51.83
C GLY A 169 19.93 -7.89 51.15
N SER A 170 19.19 -6.95 51.73
CA SER A 170 18.05 -6.33 51.06
C SER A 170 18.49 -5.43 49.90
N CYS A 171 17.59 -5.12 48.96
CA CYS A 171 17.84 -4.15 47.90
C CYS A 171 16.90 -2.96 48.07
N LEU A 172 17.46 -1.76 48.24
CA LEU A 172 16.69 -0.52 48.41
C LEU A 172 16.19 0.03 47.08
N VAL A 173 16.99 -0.12 46.02
CA VAL A 173 16.61 0.26 44.66
C VAL A 173 16.86 -0.92 43.73
N LYS A 174 15.78 -1.62 43.41
CA LYS A 174 15.75 -2.69 42.42
C LYS A 174 15.37 -2.08 41.08
N THR A 175 16.17 -2.36 40.05
CA THR A 175 15.86 -1.97 38.67
C THR A 175 15.65 -3.20 37.81
N CYS A 176 14.83 -3.05 36.78
CA CYS A 176 14.43 -4.08 35.84
C CYS A 176 15.04 -3.80 34.47
N SER A 177 15.04 -4.83 33.62
CA SER A 177 15.57 -4.77 32.27
C SER A 177 14.58 -5.35 31.26
N ALA A 178 14.72 -4.94 30.00
CA ALA A 178 14.01 -5.49 28.84
C ALA A 178 14.96 -5.62 27.66
N SER A 179 14.69 -6.56 26.75
CA SER A 179 15.39 -6.73 25.49
C SER A 179 14.40 -6.79 24.34
N ILE A 180 14.48 -5.84 23.42
CA ILE A 180 13.57 -5.73 22.27
C ILE A 180 14.37 -5.84 20.98
N THR A 181 13.92 -6.69 20.05
CA THR A 181 14.56 -6.86 18.74
C THR A 181 13.70 -6.25 17.63
N PHE A 182 14.35 -5.51 16.73
CA PHE A 182 13.76 -4.97 15.51
C PHE A 182 14.47 -5.53 14.28
N ARG A 183 13.71 -5.89 13.24
CA ARG A 183 14.21 -6.15 11.89
C ARG A 183 14.18 -4.85 11.09
N LEU A 184 15.31 -4.20 10.91
CA LEU A 184 15.41 -2.94 10.19
C LEU A 184 15.66 -3.18 8.70
N ILE A 185 15.16 -2.26 7.87
CA ILE A 185 15.41 -2.21 6.42
C ILE A 185 16.02 -0.84 6.06
N ASN A 186 16.85 -0.81 5.02
CA ASN A 186 17.51 0.43 4.58
C ASN A 186 16.52 1.40 3.91
N ILE A 187 16.14 2.41 4.68
CA ILE A 187 15.26 3.52 4.30
C ILE A 187 16.05 4.79 3.97
N ARG A 188 17.29 4.64 3.47
CA ARG A 188 18.22 5.70 3.01
C ARG A 188 18.75 6.64 4.11
N THR A 189 17.98 6.92 5.13
CA THR A 189 18.32 7.83 6.22
C THR A 189 18.80 7.06 7.43
N ASP A 190 19.63 7.69 8.27
CA ASP A 190 20.04 7.09 9.52
C ASP A 190 18.86 6.96 10.48
N ILE A 191 19.02 6.12 11.50
CA ILE A 191 17.99 5.90 12.51
C ILE A 191 18.52 6.21 13.91
N MET A 192 17.61 6.37 14.86
CA MET A 192 17.90 6.45 16.28
C MET A 192 16.81 5.70 17.06
N PHE A 193 17.23 4.96 18.08
CA PHE A 193 16.30 4.39 19.05
C PHE A 193 16.00 5.39 20.16
N VAL A 194 14.72 5.54 20.49
CA VAL A 194 14.26 6.46 21.53
C VAL A 194 13.35 5.71 22.50
N LEU A 195 13.74 5.69 23.76
CA LEU A 195 12.96 5.10 24.83
C LEU A 195 11.98 6.14 25.38
N PHE A 196 10.72 5.76 25.42
CA PHE A 196 9.63 6.59 25.93
C PHE A 196 8.92 5.92 27.11
N THR A 197 8.36 6.75 27.97
CA THR A 197 7.36 6.40 28.99
C THR A 197 6.11 7.25 28.81
N GLY A 198 5.09 7.04 29.64
CA GLY A 198 3.84 7.82 29.63
C GLY A 198 2.83 7.38 28.56
N GLY A 199 3.14 6.34 27.77
CA GLY A 199 2.26 5.83 26.73
C GLY A 199 2.44 6.55 25.38
N LEU A 200 1.57 6.23 24.43
CA LEU A 200 1.69 6.69 23.04
C LEU A 200 1.08 8.09 22.84
N GLN A 201 0.06 8.44 23.61
CA GLN A 201 -0.67 9.72 23.48
C GLN A 201 -0.03 10.90 24.22
N VAL A 202 0.73 10.61 25.29
CA VAL A 202 1.51 11.61 26.04
C VAL A 202 2.96 11.16 26.21
N PRO A 203 3.65 10.87 25.10
CA PRO A 203 4.95 10.22 25.13
C PRO A 203 5.97 11.11 25.83
N CYS A 204 6.86 10.51 26.61
CA CYS A 204 7.88 11.22 27.34
C CYS A 204 9.24 10.55 27.14
N VAL A 205 10.22 11.27 26.60
CA VAL A 205 11.55 10.71 26.30
C VAL A 205 12.33 10.46 27.59
N VAL A 206 12.76 9.21 27.76
CA VAL A 206 13.59 8.75 28.87
C VAL A 206 15.06 8.72 28.47
N ASP A 207 15.37 8.12 27.31
CA ASP A 207 16.73 7.95 26.81
C ASP A 207 16.77 7.91 25.29
N LYS A 208 17.93 8.22 24.70
CA LYS A 208 18.17 8.20 23.25
C LYS A 208 19.49 7.51 22.96
N ALA A 209 19.46 6.54 22.04
CA ALA A 209 20.70 5.99 21.47
C ALA A 209 21.37 7.02 20.54
N GLY A 210 22.65 6.81 20.23
CA GLY A 210 23.32 7.56 19.17
C GLY A 210 22.76 7.24 17.77
N PRO A 211 22.99 8.10 16.76
CA PRO A 211 22.63 7.81 15.38
C PRO A 211 23.26 6.53 14.85
N LEU A 212 22.49 5.75 14.10
CA LEU A 212 22.90 4.50 13.48
C LEU A 212 22.69 4.60 11.96
N PRO A 213 23.77 4.79 11.17
CA PRO A 213 23.68 4.85 9.73
C PRO A 213 23.60 3.45 9.11
N PHE A 214 23.01 3.35 7.93
CA PHE A 214 23.20 2.19 7.05
C PHE A 214 24.60 2.22 6.41
N ALA A 215 25.15 1.05 6.09
CA ALA A 215 26.47 0.89 5.48
C ALA A 215 26.51 1.51 4.08
N ASN A 216 25.39 1.43 3.36
CA ASN A 216 25.21 2.07 2.05
C ASN A 216 23.80 2.66 1.95
N PRO A 217 23.54 3.87 2.49
CA PRO A 217 22.23 4.52 2.40
C PRO A 217 21.79 4.82 0.96
N LYS A 218 22.73 4.75 0.00
CA LYS A 218 22.47 5.00 -1.42
C LYS A 218 22.19 3.73 -2.22
N ALA A 219 22.19 2.55 -1.60
CA ALA A 219 22.00 1.27 -2.28
C ALA A 219 20.75 1.30 -3.19
N PRO A 220 20.81 0.70 -4.39
CA PRO A 220 19.64 0.53 -5.23
C PRO A 220 18.79 -0.63 -4.68
N LEU A 221 17.60 -0.33 -4.18
CA LEU A 221 16.73 -1.25 -3.46
C LEU A 221 15.37 -1.40 -4.13
N TYR A 222 14.69 -2.50 -3.78
CA TYR A 222 13.28 -2.77 -4.09
C TYR A 222 12.92 -2.75 -5.58
N GLY A 223 13.83 -3.23 -6.43
CA GLY A 223 13.59 -3.40 -7.85
C GLY A 223 12.37 -4.27 -8.14
N HIS A 224 11.37 -3.70 -8.81
CA HIS A 224 10.14 -4.37 -9.22
C HIS A 224 9.83 -4.10 -10.69
N ILE A 225 9.24 -5.09 -11.35
CA ILE A 225 9.01 -5.08 -12.80
C ILE A 225 7.54 -4.94 -13.14
N SER A 226 7.24 -4.29 -14.26
CA SER A 226 5.89 -4.13 -14.81
C SER A 226 5.90 -4.24 -16.34
N SER A 227 4.79 -4.73 -16.90
CA SER A 227 4.56 -4.74 -18.33
C SER A 227 4.25 -3.32 -18.81
N ILE A 228 4.80 -2.95 -19.97
CA ILE A 228 4.57 -1.63 -20.58
C ILE A 228 3.71 -1.69 -21.83
N ASP A 229 3.54 -2.89 -22.38
CA ASP A 229 2.76 -3.17 -23.57
C ASP A 229 2.32 -4.64 -23.55
N SER A 230 1.55 -5.01 -24.57
CA SER A 230 0.98 -6.35 -24.73
C SER A 230 1.86 -7.31 -25.54
N THR A 231 3.12 -6.95 -25.81
CA THR A 231 4.00 -7.75 -26.69
C THR A 231 4.81 -8.79 -25.94
N GLY A 232 5.06 -8.60 -24.64
CA GLY A 232 5.95 -9.46 -23.85
C GLY A 232 7.43 -9.33 -24.24
N THR A 233 7.80 -8.37 -25.10
CA THR A 233 9.18 -8.17 -25.57
C THR A 233 9.91 -7.03 -24.86
N SER A 234 9.22 -6.33 -23.97
CA SER A 234 9.79 -5.26 -23.15
C SER A 234 9.23 -5.29 -21.72
N MET A 235 10.09 -4.97 -20.76
CA MET A 235 9.75 -4.91 -19.34
C MET A 235 10.30 -3.63 -18.72
N ARG A 236 9.50 -2.94 -17.92
CA ARG A 236 9.95 -1.81 -17.11
C ARG A 236 10.46 -2.34 -15.78
N LEU A 237 11.64 -1.89 -15.37
CA LEU A 237 12.16 -2.06 -14.01
C LEU A 237 12.15 -0.71 -13.30
N THR A 238 11.57 -0.67 -12.11
CA THR A 238 11.57 0.49 -11.21
C THR A 238 12.26 0.12 -9.89
N TRP A 239 13.12 1.00 -9.36
CA TRP A 239 13.81 0.81 -8.07
C TRP A 239 14.08 2.15 -7.38
N ILE A 240 14.42 2.11 -6.09
CA ILE A 240 14.66 3.29 -5.26
C ILE A 240 16.14 3.34 -4.87
N SER A 241 16.75 4.52 -4.87
CA SER A 241 18.09 4.71 -4.31
C SER A 241 18.25 6.07 -3.63
N GLY A 242 19.35 6.25 -2.92
CA GLY A 242 19.74 7.54 -2.31
C GLY A 242 20.55 8.45 -3.23
N ASP A 243 20.55 8.23 -4.55
CA ASP A 243 21.36 9.01 -5.51
C ASP A 243 20.58 9.46 -6.74
N ALA A 244 20.71 10.75 -7.08
CA ALA A 244 19.98 11.37 -8.18
C ALA A 244 20.55 11.05 -9.57
N ALA A 245 21.76 10.48 -9.66
CA ALA A 245 22.37 10.20 -10.94
C ALA A 245 21.66 9.02 -11.63
N PRO A 246 21.50 9.06 -12.96
CA PRO A 246 21.07 7.90 -13.72
C PRO A 246 21.94 6.67 -13.43
N GLN A 247 21.27 5.52 -13.36
CA GLN A 247 21.87 4.22 -13.08
C GLN A 247 21.59 3.28 -14.25
N THR A 248 22.18 2.09 -14.25
CA THR A 248 22.06 1.16 -15.38
C THR A 248 21.50 -0.18 -14.93
N VAL A 249 20.61 -0.74 -15.74
CA VAL A 249 20.21 -2.15 -15.68
C VAL A 249 21.04 -2.92 -16.69
N GLN A 250 21.64 -4.02 -16.26
CA GLN A 250 22.26 -5.03 -17.11
C GLN A 250 21.32 -6.24 -17.16
N TYR A 251 21.02 -6.74 -18.35
CA TYR A 251 20.06 -7.84 -18.54
C TYR A 251 20.39 -8.69 -19.76
N ALA A 252 19.79 -9.88 -19.86
CA ALA A 252 19.89 -10.78 -21.01
C ALA A 252 21.33 -11.00 -21.53
N ASP A 253 22.26 -11.31 -20.60
CA ASP A 253 23.67 -11.63 -20.86
C ASP A 253 24.42 -10.61 -21.75
N GLY A 254 24.18 -9.31 -21.53
CA GLY A 254 25.02 -8.24 -22.09
C GLY A 254 24.27 -6.99 -22.57
N SER A 255 22.94 -6.98 -22.53
CA SER A 255 22.15 -5.79 -22.82
C SER A 255 22.17 -4.83 -21.65
N THR A 256 22.06 -3.53 -21.94
CA THR A 256 21.99 -2.49 -20.90
C THR A 256 20.94 -1.45 -21.20
N ALA A 257 20.31 -0.91 -20.17
CA ALA A 257 19.38 0.20 -20.24
C ALA A 257 19.68 1.21 -19.13
N THR A 258 19.78 2.49 -19.47
CA THR A 258 19.97 3.58 -18.50
C THR A 258 18.62 4.03 -17.95
N SER A 259 18.56 4.28 -16.64
CA SER A 259 17.35 4.77 -16.00
C SER A 259 17.10 6.25 -16.24
N THR A 260 15.81 6.56 -16.37
CA THR A 260 15.28 7.88 -16.02
C THR A 260 15.13 7.98 -14.51
N VAL A 261 15.21 9.18 -13.96
CA VAL A 261 15.18 9.41 -12.50
C VAL A 261 14.09 10.42 -12.17
N GLY A 262 13.21 10.04 -11.25
CA GLY A 262 12.16 10.87 -10.68
C GLY A 262 12.31 10.99 -9.15
N THR A 263 11.62 11.96 -8.58
CA THR A 263 11.45 12.14 -7.13
C THR A 263 10.24 13.04 -6.89
N PHE A 264 9.80 13.13 -5.65
CA PHE A 264 8.78 14.07 -5.21
C PHE A 264 9.18 14.64 -3.85
N THR A 265 8.62 15.80 -3.53
CA THR A 265 8.95 16.58 -2.33
C THR A 265 7.71 16.79 -1.48
N LYS A 266 7.91 17.26 -0.24
CA LYS A 266 6.82 17.52 0.70
C LYS A 266 5.74 18.43 0.14
N SER A 267 6.11 19.41 -0.69
CA SER A 267 5.18 20.36 -1.32
C SER A 267 4.33 19.74 -2.44
N ASN A 268 4.60 18.50 -2.86
CA ASN A 268 3.72 17.79 -3.79
C ASN A 268 2.53 17.13 -3.08
N MET A 269 2.59 16.97 -1.76
CA MET A 269 1.51 16.36 -0.98
C MET A 269 0.35 17.34 -0.82
N CYS A 270 -0.86 16.79 -0.72
CA CYS A 270 -2.05 17.59 -0.46
C CYS A 270 -2.12 18.03 1.00
N GLU A 271 -2.57 19.26 1.25
CA GLU A 271 -2.59 19.89 2.57
C GLU A 271 -4.02 20.23 3.02
N PRO A 272 -4.31 20.22 4.34
CA PRO A 272 -3.46 19.72 5.43
C PRO A 272 -3.55 18.20 5.57
N SER A 273 -2.41 17.51 5.81
CA SER A 273 -2.40 16.05 5.89
C SER A 273 -1.23 15.47 6.69
N ALA A 274 -1.25 14.15 6.93
CA ALA A 274 -0.12 13.41 7.50
C ALA A 274 1.08 13.45 6.54
N ALA A 275 0.84 13.21 5.24
CA ALA A 275 1.85 13.22 4.18
C ALA A 275 2.59 14.56 4.09
N SER A 276 1.86 15.66 4.26
CA SER A 276 2.40 17.02 4.21
C SER A 276 2.90 17.53 5.56
N ASP A 277 2.93 16.71 6.63
CA ASP A 277 3.37 17.14 7.95
C ASP A 277 4.30 16.12 8.65
N PHE A 278 3.78 15.37 9.62
CA PHE A 278 4.54 14.52 10.55
C PHE A 278 4.81 13.11 9.99
N GLY A 279 4.11 12.68 8.95
CA GLY A 279 4.33 11.42 8.26
C GLY A 279 5.27 11.53 7.05
N TRP A 280 5.74 12.74 6.71
CA TRP A 280 6.68 12.97 5.62
C TRP A 280 8.02 12.24 5.86
N HIS A 281 8.46 11.49 4.85
CA HIS A 281 9.79 10.90 4.76
C HIS A 281 10.31 11.07 3.34
N ASP A 282 11.61 11.37 3.20
CA ASP A 282 12.21 11.64 1.89
C ASP A 282 12.26 10.33 1.06
N PRO A 283 11.63 10.28 -0.13
CA PRO A 283 11.53 9.06 -0.92
C PRO A 283 12.85 8.67 -1.61
N GLY A 284 13.88 9.53 -1.54
CA GLY A 284 15.08 9.41 -2.35
C GLY A 284 14.78 9.63 -3.83
N PHE A 285 15.33 8.75 -4.66
CA PHE A 285 15.22 8.82 -6.11
C PHE A 285 14.67 7.53 -6.67
N ILE A 286 13.61 7.66 -7.46
CA ILE A 286 12.94 6.56 -8.15
C ILE A 286 13.54 6.45 -9.54
N HIS A 287 14.18 5.32 -9.82
CA HIS A 287 14.80 5.03 -11.10
C HIS A 287 13.90 4.11 -11.91
N THR A 288 13.75 4.41 -13.20
CA THR A 288 12.98 3.56 -14.12
C THR A 288 13.75 3.35 -15.41
N ALA A 289 13.94 2.10 -15.80
CA ALA A 289 14.54 1.71 -17.08
C ALA A 289 13.66 0.70 -17.81
N VAL A 290 13.68 0.73 -19.15
CA VAL A 290 12.96 -0.23 -19.98
C VAL A 290 13.95 -1.21 -20.60
N MET A 291 13.81 -2.49 -20.26
CA MET A 291 14.52 -3.59 -20.87
C MET A 291 13.78 -3.98 -22.15
N THR A 292 14.40 -3.80 -23.31
CA THR A 292 13.82 -4.11 -24.64
C THR A 292 14.53 -5.27 -25.31
N GLY A 293 13.92 -5.84 -26.36
CA GLY A 293 14.52 -6.91 -27.16
C GLY A 293 14.43 -8.28 -26.48
N LEU A 294 13.46 -8.44 -25.59
CA LEU A 294 13.15 -9.69 -24.91
C LEU A 294 12.23 -10.55 -25.79
N SER A 295 12.19 -11.85 -25.50
CA SER A 295 11.20 -12.78 -26.03
C SER A 295 10.08 -12.97 -25.00
N PRO A 296 8.81 -13.15 -25.41
CA PRO A 296 7.72 -13.50 -24.49
C PRO A 296 7.96 -14.86 -23.82
N SER A 297 7.32 -15.09 -22.67
CA SER A 297 7.38 -16.36 -21.92
C SER A 297 8.81 -16.91 -21.73
N THR A 298 9.78 -16.01 -21.51
CA THR A 298 11.20 -16.34 -21.46
C THR A 298 11.83 -15.80 -20.18
N GLN A 299 12.66 -16.63 -19.54
CA GLN A 299 13.40 -16.24 -18.35
C GLN A 299 14.69 -15.50 -18.71
N TYR A 300 14.95 -14.40 -18.02
CA TYR A 300 16.17 -13.61 -18.10
C TYR A 300 16.70 -13.30 -16.71
N SER A 301 17.98 -12.92 -16.63
CA SER A 301 18.58 -12.33 -15.43
C SER A 301 18.73 -10.82 -15.62
N TYR A 302 18.69 -10.09 -14.51
CA TYR A 302 19.04 -8.67 -14.48
C TYR A 302 19.73 -8.27 -13.18
N GLN A 303 20.49 -7.18 -13.27
CA GLN A 303 21.12 -6.49 -12.14
C GLN A 303 21.04 -4.98 -12.40
N TYR A 304 20.82 -4.17 -11.37
CA TYR A 304 20.67 -2.72 -11.52
C TYR A 304 21.50 -1.95 -10.50
N GLY A 305 21.93 -0.74 -10.85
CA GLY A 305 22.70 0.12 -9.97
C GLY A 305 23.78 0.91 -10.69
N SER A 306 24.83 1.29 -9.95
CA SER A 306 26.03 1.92 -10.51
C SER A 306 27.26 1.62 -9.67
N GLN A 307 28.46 1.89 -10.18
CA GLN A 307 29.68 1.77 -9.38
C GLN A 307 29.68 2.69 -8.15
N ALA A 308 29.00 3.85 -8.22
CA ALA A 308 28.99 4.85 -7.14
C ALA A 308 28.08 4.44 -5.97
N VAL A 309 27.02 3.67 -6.24
CA VAL A 309 25.99 3.31 -5.24
C VAL A 309 25.91 1.81 -4.97
N GLY A 310 26.74 1.01 -5.64
CA GLY A 310 26.64 -0.44 -5.62
C GLY A 310 25.66 -0.99 -6.66
N LEU A 311 25.71 -2.30 -6.86
CA LEU A 311 24.80 -3.05 -7.71
C LEU A 311 23.88 -3.90 -6.84
N SER A 312 22.64 -4.06 -7.28
CA SER A 312 21.68 -5.00 -6.68
C SER A 312 22.22 -6.44 -6.76
N PRO A 313 21.65 -7.40 -6.02
CA PRO A 313 21.82 -8.81 -6.35
C PRO A 313 21.32 -9.11 -7.78
N SER A 314 21.94 -10.08 -8.44
CA SER A 314 21.42 -10.62 -9.70
C SER A 314 20.12 -11.37 -9.45
N THR A 315 19.08 -11.05 -10.22
CA THR A 315 17.73 -11.60 -10.05
C THR A 315 17.22 -12.16 -11.38
N ASN A 316 16.52 -13.30 -11.32
CA ASN A 316 15.88 -13.88 -12.49
C ASN A 316 14.40 -13.45 -12.56
N PHE A 317 13.94 -13.10 -13.75
CA PHE A 317 12.55 -12.77 -14.03
C PHE A 317 12.06 -13.48 -15.29
N SER A 318 10.75 -13.61 -15.42
CA SER A 318 10.09 -14.12 -16.62
C SER A 318 9.28 -13.01 -17.30
N THR A 319 9.39 -12.91 -18.63
CA THR A 319 8.46 -12.10 -19.43
C THR A 319 7.10 -12.78 -19.53
N PRO A 320 5.99 -12.02 -19.56
CA PRO A 320 4.65 -12.60 -19.70
C PRO A 320 4.43 -13.13 -21.13
N PRO A 321 3.41 -13.99 -21.34
CA PRO A 321 2.92 -14.36 -22.66
C PRO A 321 2.50 -13.13 -23.46
N ALA A 322 2.76 -13.17 -24.76
CA ALA A 322 2.32 -12.14 -25.67
C ALA A 322 0.80 -12.18 -25.84
N ALA A 323 0.21 -11.05 -26.18
CA ALA A 323 -1.22 -11.00 -26.46
C ALA A 323 -1.60 -11.83 -27.69
N GLY A 324 -2.53 -12.76 -27.48
CA GLY A 324 -2.96 -13.76 -28.46
C GLY A 324 -2.43 -15.17 -28.19
N ASP A 325 -1.43 -15.33 -27.31
CA ASP A 325 -0.93 -16.65 -26.93
C ASP A 325 -2.04 -17.50 -26.29
N ASP A 326 -1.90 -18.82 -26.39
CA ASP A 326 -3.01 -19.75 -26.11
C ASP A 326 -3.40 -19.85 -24.64
N ALA A 327 -2.49 -19.49 -23.72
CA ALA A 327 -2.72 -19.60 -22.29
C ALA A 327 -1.96 -18.55 -21.47
N VAL A 328 -2.47 -18.29 -20.27
CA VAL A 328 -1.83 -17.44 -19.25
C VAL A 328 -2.28 -17.86 -17.86
N THR A 329 -1.38 -17.75 -16.88
CA THR A 329 -1.64 -17.98 -15.45
C THR A 329 -1.24 -16.74 -14.66
N LEU A 330 -2.14 -16.20 -13.84
CA LEU A 330 -1.88 -14.99 -13.06
C LEU A 330 -2.46 -15.09 -11.65
N ILE A 331 -1.96 -14.22 -10.78
CA ILE A 331 -2.53 -13.98 -9.45
C ILE A 331 -3.10 -12.56 -9.40
N ILE A 332 -4.27 -12.38 -8.80
CA ILE A 332 -4.94 -11.09 -8.67
C ILE A 332 -5.59 -10.93 -7.30
N PHE A 333 -5.48 -9.74 -6.71
CA PHE A 333 -6.01 -9.40 -5.39
C PHE A 333 -6.06 -7.88 -5.16
N GLY A 334 -6.85 -7.41 -4.19
CA GLY A 334 -6.81 -6.04 -3.66
C GLY A 334 -6.47 -5.99 -2.18
N ASP A 335 -6.14 -4.80 -1.67
CA ASP A 335 -6.25 -4.48 -0.23
C ASP A 335 -5.27 -5.26 0.67
N MET A 336 -4.07 -5.56 0.15
CA MET A 336 -3.08 -6.36 0.88
C MET A 336 -2.37 -5.53 1.97
N GLY A 337 -2.02 -4.29 1.67
CA GLY A 337 -1.23 -3.43 2.57
C GLY A 337 0.08 -4.06 3.04
N LYS A 338 0.52 -3.65 4.23
CA LYS A 338 1.78 -4.05 4.86
C LYS A 338 1.65 -4.36 6.35
N ALA A 339 2.54 -5.21 6.83
CA ALA A 339 2.79 -5.45 8.25
C ALA A 339 4.27 -5.74 8.48
N GLU A 340 4.76 -5.49 9.70
CA GLU A 340 6.16 -5.70 10.06
C GLU A 340 6.44 -7.17 10.39
N ARG A 341 7.44 -7.77 9.73
CA ARG A 341 7.83 -9.17 9.96
C ARG A 341 8.35 -9.45 11.38
N ASP A 342 8.81 -8.42 12.09
CA ASP A 342 9.24 -8.52 13.49
C ASP A 342 8.10 -8.27 14.50
N GLY A 343 6.87 -8.03 14.02
CA GLY A 343 5.72 -7.72 14.86
C GLY A 343 5.73 -6.32 15.47
N SER A 344 6.57 -5.40 14.99
CA SER A 344 6.51 -3.99 15.41
C SER A 344 5.16 -3.36 15.06
N SER A 345 4.76 -2.39 15.87
CA SER A 345 3.61 -1.55 15.59
C SER A 345 4.00 -0.39 14.67
N ILE A 346 3.07 -0.05 13.78
CA ILE A 346 3.14 0.99 12.75
C ILE A 346 1.74 1.57 12.57
N HIS A 347 1.60 2.60 11.74
CA HIS A 347 0.27 3.12 11.39
C HIS A 347 -0.47 2.04 10.58
N TYR A 348 -1.74 1.81 10.91
CA TYR A 348 -2.72 1.07 10.13
C TYR A 348 -2.20 -0.29 9.63
N ILE A 349 -2.21 -1.29 10.51
CA ILE A 349 -1.66 -2.62 10.23
C ILE A 349 -2.68 -3.48 9.47
N GLN A 350 -2.21 -4.14 8.40
CA GLN A 350 -2.98 -5.14 7.66
C GLN A 350 -2.63 -6.56 8.15
N PRO A 351 -3.42 -7.15 9.07
CA PRO A 351 -3.07 -8.40 9.74
C PRO A 351 -2.89 -9.62 8.81
N GLY A 352 -3.51 -9.63 7.63
CA GLY A 352 -3.35 -10.70 6.64
C GLY A 352 -2.18 -10.52 5.68
N SER A 353 -1.55 -9.34 5.64
CA SER A 353 -0.55 -8.97 4.62
C SER A 353 0.60 -9.97 4.51
N ILE A 354 1.24 -10.31 5.65
CA ILE A 354 2.40 -11.22 5.68
C ILE A 354 2.02 -12.64 5.25
N SER A 355 0.89 -13.17 5.72
CA SER A 355 0.50 -14.54 5.40
C SER A 355 0.09 -14.70 3.94
N VAL A 356 -0.55 -13.69 3.36
CA VAL A 356 -0.92 -13.68 1.94
C VAL A 356 0.30 -13.52 1.05
N ILE A 357 1.20 -12.57 1.32
CA ILE A 357 2.39 -12.40 0.47
C ILE A 357 3.35 -13.60 0.54
N ASP A 358 3.45 -14.27 1.68
CA ASP A 358 4.25 -15.49 1.83
C ASP A 358 3.62 -16.66 1.03
N ALA A 359 2.29 -16.78 1.02
CA ALA A 359 1.58 -17.76 0.21
C ALA A 359 1.74 -17.49 -1.30
N ILE A 360 1.62 -16.24 -1.73
CA ILE A 360 1.84 -15.83 -3.13
C ILE A 360 3.30 -16.06 -3.53
N THR A 361 4.27 -15.76 -2.65
CA THR A 361 5.70 -16.00 -2.91
C THR A 361 5.95 -17.49 -3.15
N THR A 362 5.29 -18.35 -2.37
CA THR A 362 5.33 -19.80 -2.55
C THR A 362 4.70 -20.22 -3.89
N ALA A 363 3.55 -19.66 -4.25
CA ALA A 363 2.88 -19.93 -5.53
C ALA A 363 3.72 -19.52 -6.75
N VAL A 364 4.29 -18.31 -6.74
CA VAL A 364 5.17 -17.79 -7.80
C VAL A 364 6.46 -18.59 -7.91
N SER A 365 6.96 -19.13 -6.79
CA SER A 365 8.17 -19.98 -6.80
C SER A 365 7.88 -21.43 -7.23
N GLY A 366 6.67 -21.94 -6.99
CA GLY A 366 6.29 -23.34 -7.19
C GLY A 366 5.49 -23.64 -8.46
N ALA A 367 4.90 -22.62 -9.09
CA ALA A 367 4.09 -22.74 -10.30
C ALA A 367 4.53 -21.71 -11.36
N ASN A 368 4.12 -21.93 -12.61
CA ASN A 368 4.33 -20.94 -13.66
C ASN A 368 3.27 -19.83 -13.55
N VAL A 369 3.51 -18.85 -12.67
CA VAL A 369 2.73 -17.61 -12.60
C VAL A 369 3.39 -16.60 -13.54
N ASP A 370 2.64 -16.10 -14.51
CA ASP A 370 3.14 -15.22 -15.55
C ASP A 370 3.16 -13.75 -15.12
N PHE A 371 2.23 -13.31 -14.27
CA PHE A 371 2.20 -11.98 -13.63
C PHE A 371 1.24 -11.88 -12.43
N VAL A 372 1.34 -10.78 -11.70
CA VAL A 372 0.48 -10.42 -10.54
C VAL A 372 -0.25 -9.11 -10.81
N PHE A 373 -1.50 -9.00 -10.36
CA PHE A 373 -2.27 -7.76 -10.33
C PHE A 373 -2.69 -7.41 -8.89
N HIS A 374 -2.36 -6.20 -8.44
CA HIS A 374 -2.81 -5.64 -7.16
C HIS A 374 -3.79 -4.49 -7.42
N ILE A 375 -5.08 -4.72 -7.22
CA ILE A 375 -6.15 -3.84 -7.73
C ILE A 375 -6.60 -2.76 -6.72
N GLY A 376 -5.63 -1.97 -6.25
CA GLY A 376 -5.84 -0.82 -5.37
C GLY A 376 -5.70 -1.14 -3.88
N ASP A 377 -5.58 -0.07 -3.10
CA ASP A 377 -5.28 -0.08 -1.66
C ASP A 377 -4.01 -0.87 -1.37
N ILE A 378 -2.91 -0.31 -1.88
CA ILE A 378 -1.66 -1.02 -2.11
C ILE A 378 -0.90 -1.20 -0.81
N SER A 379 -0.51 -0.10 -0.17
CA SER A 379 0.34 -0.12 1.02
C SER A 379 -0.39 0.28 2.29
N TYR A 380 -1.50 1.04 2.19
CA TYR A 380 -2.09 1.78 3.31
C TYR A 380 -1.09 2.64 4.08
N ALA A 381 -0.02 3.13 3.43
CA ALA A 381 0.86 4.11 4.04
C ALA A 381 0.10 5.38 4.41
N THR A 382 -0.86 5.81 3.58
CA THR A 382 -1.82 6.90 3.86
C THR A 382 -1.17 8.13 4.50
N GLY A 383 -0.05 8.57 3.94
CA GLY A 383 0.70 9.73 4.40
C GLY A 383 1.79 9.46 5.44
N PHE A 384 2.02 8.21 5.82
CA PHE A 384 3.18 7.75 6.58
C PHE A 384 4.23 7.18 5.61
N LEU A 385 4.94 8.07 4.91
CA LEU A 385 5.64 7.75 3.67
C LEU A 385 6.70 6.66 3.78
N VAL A 386 7.36 6.53 4.93
CA VAL A 386 8.38 5.48 5.17
C VAL A 386 7.80 4.06 5.07
N GLU A 387 6.48 3.92 5.21
CA GLU A 387 5.81 2.62 5.14
C GLU A 387 5.70 2.09 3.70
N TRP A 388 5.87 2.95 2.68
CA TRP A 388 6.06 2.50 1.30
C TRP A 388 7.35 1.70 1.14
N ASP A 389 8.43 2.03 1.84
CA ASP A 389 9.67 1.23 1.82
C ASP A 389 9.45 -0.16 2.43
N ASN A 390 8.66 -0.25 3.51
CA ASN A 390 8.27 -1.54 4.10
C ASN A 390 7.44 -2.36 3.10
N PHE A 391 6.43 -1.75 2.48
CA PHE A 391 5.62 -2.42 1.47
C PHE A 391 6.45 -2.92 0.27
N LEU A 392 7.34 -2.08 -0.26
CA LEU A 392 8.18 -2.41 -1.40
C LEU A 392 9.20 -3.51 -1.07
N GLU A 393 9.72 -3.55 0.17
CA GLU A 393 10.51 -4.68 0.67
C GLU A 393 9.67 -5.96 0.75
N LEU A 394 8.45 -5.86 1.25
CA LEU A 394 7.56 -6.99 1.47
C LEU A 394 7.20 -7.71 0.18
N ILE A 395 6.95 -6.97 -0.91
CA ILE A 395 6.58 -7.54 -2.22
C ILE A 395 7.79 -7.95 -3.07
N GLN A 396 9.00 -7.54 -2.71
CA GLN A 396 10.22 -7.77 -3.48
C GLN A 396 10.42 -9.21 -3.94
N PRO A 397 10.13 -10.26 -3.13
CA PRO A 397 10.28 -11.66 -3.54
C PRO A 397 9.45 -12.06 -4.77
N ILE A 398 8.37 -11.35 -5.05
CA ILE A 398 7.46 -11.59 -6.19
C ILE A 398 7.66 -10.53 -7.27
N ALA A 399 7.61 -9.26 -6.89
CA ALA A 399 7.60 -8.14 -7.81
C ALA A 399 8.93 -7.97 -8.58
N SER A 400 10.02 -8.57 -8.11
CA SER A 400 11.30 -8.64 -8.83
C SER A 400 11.37 -9.76 -9.88
N ARG A 401 10.40 -10.67 -9.94
CA ARG A 401 10.46 -11.91 -10.74
C ARG A 401 9.38 -12.02 -11.80
N VAL A 402 8.21 -11.47 -11.53
CA VAL A 402 7.08 -11.42 -12.46
C VAL A 402 6.51 -10.01 -12.51
N PRO A 403 5.91 -9.57 -13.63
CA PRO A 403 5.26 -8.26 -13.71
C PRO A 403 4.26 -8.07 -12.55
N TYR A 404 4.39 -6.97 -11.82
CA TYR A 404 3.49 -6.56 -10.74
C TYR A 404 2.69 -5.35 -11.20
N MET A 405 1.49 -5.62 -11.71
CA MET A 405 0.58 -4.62 -12.26
C MET A 405 -0.33 -4.08 -11.16
N THR A 406 -0.74 -2.82 -11.23
CA THR A 406 -1.54 -2.19 -10.17
C THR A 406 -2.68 -1.34 -10.69
N ALA A 407 -3.83 -1.37 -10.00
CA ALA A 407 -4.84 -0.32 -10.09
C ALA A 407 -4.68 0.64 -8.91
N ILE A 408 -5.24 1.85 -9.02
CA ILE A 408 -5.25 2.84 -7.93
C ILE A 408 -6.52 2.67 -7.08
N GLY A 409 -6.38 2.70 -5.75
CA GLY A 409 -7.51 2.70 -4.80
C GLY A 409 -7.69 4.04 -4.07
N ASN A 410 -8.64 4.07 -3.15
CA ASN A 410 -8.94 5.28 -2.37
C ASN A 410 -7.81 5.63 -1.40
N HIS A 411 -7.12 4.65 -0.82
CA HIS A 411 -5.98 4.90 0.04
C HIS A 411 -4.73 5.40 -0.70
N GLU A 412 -4.74 5.37 -2.04
CA GLU A 412 -3.73 6.08 -2.84
C GLU A 412 -4.19 7.48 -3.27
N ARG A 413 -5.49 7.71 -3.51
CA ARG A 413 -5.97 8.89 -4.28
C ARG A 413 -6.84 9.89 -3.50
N ASP A 414 -7.65 9.44 -2.55
CA ASP A 414 -8.72 10.25 -1.98
C ASP A 414 -8.19 11.31 -1.01
N HIS A 415 -8.38 12.57 -1.42
CA HIS A 415 -8.15 13.75 -0.59
C HIS A 415 -9.07 14.88 -1.06
N PRO A 416 -9.64 15.70 -0.17
CA PRO A 416 -10.46 16.85 -0.58
C PRO A 416 -9.67 17.81 -1.48
N LEU A 417 -10.37 18.39 -2.47
CA LEU A 417 -9.82 19.38 -3.41
C LEU A 417 -8.64 18.90 -4.28
N SER A 418 -8.38 17.59 -4.33
CA SER A 418 -7.30 17.00 -5.14
C SER A 418 -7.74 16.61 -6.56
N GLY A 419 -9.02 16.77 -6.91
CA GLY A 419 -9.60 16.25 -8.15
C GLY A 419 -10.06 14.80 -8.09
N SER A 420 -9.93 14.11 -6.94
CA SER A 420 -10.60 12.81 -6.74
C SER A 420 -12.11 12.96 -6.87
N TYR A 421 -12.77 11.95 -7.43
CA TYR A 421 -14.22 11.85 -7.48
C TYR A 421 -14.82 11.76 -6.08
N TYR A 422 -14.20 10.98 -5.18
CA TYR A 422 -14.58 10.88 -3.79
C TYR A 422 -13.74 11.84 -2.95
N SER A 423 -14.40 12.66 -2.12
CA SER A 423 -13.75 13.69 -1.32
C SER A 423 -13.33 13.20 0.08
N GLY A 424 -12.99 11.90 0.20
CA GLY A 424 -12.48 11.30 1.44
C GLY A 424 -11.07 11.77 1.76
N THR A 425 -10.55 11.38 2.93
CA THR A 425 -9.17 11.66 3.37
C THR A 425 -8.32 10.39 3.44
N ASP A 426 -8.78 9.32 2.82
CA ASP A 426 -8.27 7.95 2.94
C ASP A 426 -6.79 7.87 2.55
N SER A 427 -6.33 8.71 1.61
CA SER A 427 -4.92 8.73 1.20
C SER A 427 -3.99 9.43 2.20
N GLY A 428 -4.51 10.05 3.25
CA GLY A 428 -3.76 10.85 4.21
C GLY A 428 -2.87 11.93 3.58
N GLY A 429 -3.28 12.47 2.42
CA GLY A 429 -2.59 13.54 1.71
C GLY A 429 -1.68 13.13 0.57
N GLU A 430 -1.50 11.84 0.32
CA GLU A 430 -0.71 11.34 -0.81
C GLU A 430 -1.27 11.75 -2.18
N CYS A 431 -2.61 11.77 -2.31
CA CYS A 431 -3.35 12.22 -3.49
C CYS A 431 -2.79 11.73 -4.84
N GLY A 432 -2.41 10.46 -4.88
CA GLY A 432 -1.92 9.72 -6.04
C GLY A 432 -0.42 9.86 -6.31
N ILE A 433 0.28 10.81 -5.67
CA ILE A 433 1.68 11.12 -6.00
C ILE A 433 2.58 9.89 -5.85
N LEU A 434 2.42 9.13 -4.77
CA LEU A 434 3.26 7.96 -4.50
C LEU A 434 2.94 6.81 -5.46
N TYR A 435 1.66 6.57 -5.75
CA TYR A 435 1.22 5.60 -6.75
C TYR A 435 1.88 5.86 -8.11
N TYR A 436 1.78 7.07 -8.65
CA TYR A 436 2.31 7.39 -9.99
C TYR A 436 3.83 7.28 -10.09
N ASN A 437 4.54 7.50 -8.97
CA ASN A 437 6.00 7.45 -8.95
C ASN A 437 6.51 6.01 -8.77
N TYR A 438 6.00 5.28 -7.77
CA TYR A 438 6.44 3.91 -7.50
C TYR A 438 5.89 2.93 -8.53
N PHE A 439 4.62 3.04 -8.93
CA PHE A 439 3.98 2.11 -9.85
C PHE A 439 3.66 2.79 -11.18
N GLN A 440 4.68 2.96 -12.01
CA GLN A 440 4.51 3.45 -13.37
C GLN A 440 3.85 2.38 -14.23
N MET A 441 2.54 2.43 -14.33
CA MET A 441 1.72 1.61 -15.24
C MET A 441 1.68 2.23 -16.66
N PRO A 442 1.26 1.51 -17.71
CA PRO A 442 1.17 2.04 -19.09
C PRO A 442 -0.05 2.97 -19.27
N THR A 443 -0.12 4.00 -18.44
CA THR A 443 -1.21 4.99 -18.40
C THR A 443 -1.05 6.06 -19.49
N PRO A 444 -2.15 6.67 -19.98
CA PRO A 444 -2.09 7.74 -20.97
C PRO A 444 -1.32 8.98 -20.50
N ALA A 445 -1.42 9.30 -19.21
CA ALA A 445 -0.72 10.41 -18.57
C ALA A 445 -0.74 10.24 -17.05
N GLN A 446 0.05 11.06 -16.34
CA GLN A 446 -0.07 11.22 -14.89
C GLN A 446 -1.48 11.71 -14.52
N ASP A 447 -2.02 11.25 -13.38
CA ASP A 447 -3.40 11.49 -12.94
C ASP A 447 -4.48 11.00 -13.93
N LYS A 448 -4.10 10.07 -14.83
CA LYS A 448 -5.01 9.28 -15.66
C LYS A 448 -4.74 7.78 -15.47
N PRO A 449 -4.93 7.22 -14.26
CA PRO A 449 -4.52 5.86 -13.87
C PRO A 449 -5.27 4.70 -14.54
N TRP A 450 -6.00 4.93 -15.64
CA TRP A 450 -6.67 3.89 -16.40
C TRP A 450 -5.83 3.46 -17.61
N TYR A 451 -5.79 2.16 -17.88
CA TYR A 451 -5.00 1.59 -18.98
C TYR A 451 -5.54 0.21 -19.37
N SER A 452 -5.12 -0.28 -20.53
CA SER A 452 -5.37 -1.66 -20.93
C SER A 452 -4.09 -2.42 -21.20
N LEU A 453 -4.16 -3.73 -20.97
CA LEU A 453 -3.05 -4.66 -21.18
C LEU A 453 -3.62 -5.97 -21.71
N GLU A 454 -2.95 -6.58 -22.66
CA GLU A 454 -3.29 -7.92 -23.12
C GLU A 454 -2.14 -8.88 -22.81
N SER A 455 -2.46 -10.06 -22.29
CA SER A 455 -1.50 -11.15 -22.08
C SER A 455 -2.17 -12.50 -22.31
N GLY A 456 -1.57 -13.32 -23.16
CA GLY A 456 -2.17 -14.54 -23.65
C GLY A 456 -3.59 -14.30 -24.22
N PRO A 457 -4.60 -15.05 -23.79
CA PRO A 457 -5.96 -14.93 -24.31
C PRO A 457 -6.80 -13.85 -23.61
N ILE A 458 -6.23 -13.05 -22.70
CA ILE A 458 -6.97 -12.06 -21.90
C ILE A 458 -6.63 -10.63 -22.32
N HIS A 459 -7.67 -9.80 -22.45
CA HIS A 459 -7.60 -8.34 -22.46
C HIS A 459 -8.08 -7.80 -21.11
N PHE A 460 -7.26 -6.99 -20.45
CA PHE A 460 -7.58 -6.30 -19.20
C PHE A 460 -7.92 -4.84 -19.50
N THR A 461 -9.09 -4.41 -19.05
CA THR A 461 -9.48 -2.99 -18.95
C THR A 461 -9.33 -2.59 -17.48
N VAL A 462 -8.30 -1.81 -17.16
CA VAL A 462 -8.00 -1.35 -15.80
C VAL A 462 -8.45 0.09 -15.64
N VAL A 463 -9.28 0.34 -14.64
CA VAL A 463 -9.86 1.66 -14.37
C VAL A 463 -9.47 2.20 -13.02
N SER A 464 -9.69 3.49 -12.82
CA SER A 464 -9.71 4.12 -11.51
C SER A 464 -11.13 4.43 -11.09
N THR A 465 -11.53 3.88 -9.95
CA THR A 465 -12.80 4.23 -9.31
C THR A 465 -12.77 5.60 -8.65
N GLU A 466 -11.57 6.16 -8.42
CA GLU A 466 -11.37 7.43 -7.73
C GLU A 466 -11.33 8.64 -8.66
N HIS A 467 -11.53 8.45 -9.96
CA HIS A 467 -11.62 9.52 -10.96
C HIS A 467 -13.01 9.53 -11.60
N ASP A 468 -13.40 10.66 -12.18
CA ASP A 468 -14.73 10.81 -12.77
C ASP A 468 -14.99 9.74 -13.83
N TRP A 469 -15.93 8.85 -13.53
CA TRP A 469 -16.35 7.74 -14.37
C TRP A 469 -17.74 7.99 -15.01
N LYS A 470 -18.34 9.17 -14.81
CA LYS A 470 -19.68 9.50 -15.31
C LYS A 470 -19.70 9.57 -16.84
N ALA A 471 -20.87 9.32 -17.42
CA ALA A 471 -21.07 9.41 -18.86
C ALA A 471 -20.57 10.76 -19.41
N GLY A 472 -19.65 10.70 -20.37
CA GLY A 472 -19.02 11.88 -20.98
C GLY A 472 -17.71 12.33 -20.32
N SER A 473 -17.30 11.74 -19.19
CA SER A 473 -15.97 11.96 -18.64
C SER A 473 -14.88 11.36 -19.54
N GLU A 474 -13.64 11.80 -19.34
CA GLU A 474 -12.50 11.28 -20.12
C GLU A 474 -12.34 9.77 -19.93
N GLN A 475 -12.38 9.30 -18.69
CA GLN A 475 -12.28 7.88 -18.38
C GLN A 475 -13.45 7.08 -18.97
N TYR A 476 -14.69 7.59 -18.89
CA TYR A 476 -15.85 6.90 -19.47
C TYR A 476 -15.71 6.70 -20.98
N MET A 477 -15.32 7.76 -21.70
CA MET A 477 -15.08 7.68 -23.15
C MET A 477 -13.90 6.75 -23.48
N TRP A 478 -12.87 6.74 -22.63
CA TRP A 478 -11.75 5.82 -22.77
C TRP A 478 -12.19 4.35 -22.58
N ILE A 479 -12.96 4.02 -21.53
CA ILE A 479 -13.50 2.67 -21.30
C ILE A 479 -14.33 2.22 -22.49
N GLN A 480 -15.21 3.08 -23.00
CA GLN A 480 -16.04 2.77 -24.16
C GLN A 480 -15.19 2.46 -25.40
N ALA A 481 -14.15 3.26 -25.66
CA ALA A 481 -13.26 3.07 -26.80
C ALA A 481 -12.39 1.81 -26.66
N ASP A 482 -11.85 1.55 -25.47
CA ASP A 482 -11.03 0.38 -25.16
C ASP A 482 -11.82 -0.92 -25.38
N LEU A 483 -12.98 -1.05 -24.75
CA LEU A 483 -13.86 -2.22 -24.88
C LEU A 483 -14.33 -2.44 -26.32
N ALA A 484 -14.58 -1.37 -27.09
CA ALA A 484 -14.96 -1.45 -28.49
C ALA A 484 -13.79 -1.88 -29.40
N SER A 485 -12.54 -1.69 -28.96
CA SER A 485 -11.34 -2.00 -29.73
C SER A 485 -10.90 -3.48 -29.62
N VAL A 486 -11.43 -4.21 -28.65
CA VAL A 486 -10.98 -5.58 -28.34
C VAL A 486 -11.18 -6.52 -29.53
N ASN A 487 -10.08 -7.11 -30.01
CA ASN A 487 -10.13 -8.19 -30.99
C ASN A 487 -10.34 -9.54 -30.29
N ARG A 488 -11.60 -9.97 -30.17
CA ARG A 488 -11.99 -11.23 -29.52
C ARG A 488 -11.42 -12.49 -30.18
N THR A 489 -10.96 -12.45 -31.44
CA THR A 489 -10.26 -13.59 -32.05
C THR A 489 -8.81 -13.68 -31.59
N ARG A 490 -8.25 -12.61 -31.03
CA ARG A 490 -6.93 -12.59 -30.41
C ARG A 490 -7.06 -12.88 -28.91
N THR A 491 -7.82 -12.04 -28.22
CA THR A 491 -8.07 -12.07 -26.77
C THR A 491 -9.55 -12.38 -26.51
N PRO A 492 -9.95 -13.67 -26.47
CA PRO A 492 -11.34 -14.02 -26.27
C PRO A 492 -11.90 -13.54 -24.92
N TRP A 493 -11.08 -13.44 -23.87
CA TRP A 493 -11.52 -12.99 -22.55
C TRP A 493 -11.31 -11.50 -22.35
N VAL A 494 -12.32 -10.81 -21.84
CA VAL A 494 -12.19 -9.45 -21.35
C VAL A 494 -12.46 -9.42 -19.86
N VAL A 495 -11.46 -8.95 -19.10
CA VAL A 495 -11.53 -8.73 -17.67
C VAL A 495 -11.54 -7.23 -17.42
N TYR A 496 -12.60 -6.74 -16.79
CA TYR A 496 -12.66 -5.36 -16.31
C TYR A 496 -12.25 -5.36 -14.84
N THR A 497 -11.34 -4.46 -14.45
CA THR A 497 -10.92 -4.38 -13.05
C THR A 497 -10.65 -2.95 -12.61
N GLY A 498 -10.97 -2.68 -11.35
CA GLY A 498 -10.77 -1.42 -10.65
C GLY A 498 -10.85 -1.71 -9.15
N HIS A 499 -10.88 -0.67 -8.32
CA HIS A 499 -10.80 -0.85 -6.89
C HIS A 499 -12.19 -1.02 -6.23
N ARG A 500 -13.06 -0.01 -6.29
CA ARG A 500 -14.40 -0.07 -5.66
C ARG A 500 -15.39 -0.99 -6.41
N PRO A 501 -16.17 -1.85 -5.72
CA PRO A 501 -17.09 -2.78 -6.36
C PRO A 501 -18.41 -2.14 -6.78
N MET A 502 -19.03 -2.68 -7.83
CA MET A 502 -20.40 -2.33 -8.24
C MET A 502 -21.48 -3.07 -7.44
N TYR A 503 -21.12 -4.20 -6.83
CA TYR A 503 -21.98 -5.02 -6.00
C TYR A 503 -21.19 -5.62 -4.84
N SER A 504 -21.74 -5.54 -3.64
CA SER A 504 -21.20 -6.20 -2.46
C SER A 504 -22.29 -6.37 -1.40
N SER A 505 -22.30 -7.52 -0.73
CA SER A 505 -23.17 -7.76 0.43
C SER A 505 -22.50 -7.38 1.74
N TYR A 506 -21.56 -6.43 1.71
CA TYR A 506 -20.90 -5.82 2.87
C TYR A 506 -21.86 -5.40 3.99
N ASP A 507 -21.61 -5.83 5.22
CA ASP A 507 -22.40 -5.43 6.39
C ASP A 507 -21.62 -4.54 7.35
N SER A 508 -22.02 -3.28 7.41
CA SER A 508 -21.56 -2.35 8.41
C SER A 508 -22.68 -1.42 8.83
N VAL A 509 -22.71 -1.11 10.13
CA VAL A 509 -23.59 -0.08 10.70
C VAL A 509 -23.35 1.27 10.01
N LEU A 510 -22.14 1.49 9.49
CA LEU A 510 -21.76 2.70 8.76
C LEU A 510 -22.09 2.66 7.27
N ASN A 511 -22.48 1.51 6.70
CA ASN A 511 -22.76 1.40 5.26
C ASN A 511 -23.91 2.32 4.79
N ALA A 512 -24.79 2.76 5.70
CA ALA A 512 -25.82 3.75 5.39
C ALA A 512 -25.28 5.19 5.26
N ILE A 513 -24.06 5.44 5.73
CA ILE A 513 -23.41 6.76 5.80
C ILE A 513 -22.22 6.81 4.82
N LEU A 514 -21.46 5.72 4.73
CA LEU A 514 -20.33 5.52 3.83
C LEU A 514 -20.56 4.20 3.08
N PRO A 515 -21.29 4.24 1.95
CA PRO A 515 -21.62 3.03 1.22
C PRO A 515 -20.36 2.46 0.54
N ALA A 516 -20.14 1.16 0.69
CA ALA A 516 -19.03 0.47 0.00
C ALA A 516 -19.26 0.32 -1.52
N VAL A 517 -20.47 0.62 -1.99
CA VAL A 517 -20.88 0.55 -3.39
C VAL A 517 -21.53 1.89 -3.76
N ASP A 518 -21.02 2.53 -4.81
CA ASP A 518 -21.68 3.68 -5.43
C ASP A 518 -22.65 3.21 -6.52
N THR A 519 -23.95 3.41 -6.31
CA THR A 519 -24.97 2.99 -7.28
C THR A 519 -24.91 3.79 -8.58
N GLU A 520 -24.50 5.06 -8.52
CA GLU A 520 -24.34 5.86 -9.74
C GLU A 520 -23.18 5.31 -10.59
N TYR A 521 -22.11 4.77 -9.96
CA TYR A 521 -21.00 4.10 -10.64
C TYR A 521 -21.50 2.87 -11.39
N THR A 522 -22.25 2.01 -10.70
CA THR A 522 -22.87 0.82 -11.30
C THR A 522 -23.76 1.19 -12.48
N ASP A 523 -24.67 2.16 -12.31
CA ASP A 523 -25.60 2.59 -13.35
C ASP A 523 -24.90 3.17 -14.59
N ALA A 524 -23.79 3.88 -14.41
CA ALA A 524 -23.02 4.45 -15.51
C ALA A 524 -22.21 3.39 -16.27
N ILE A 525 -21.56 2.47 -15.56
CA ILE A 525 -20.55 1.56 -16.14
C ILE A 525 -21.16 0.26 -16.66
N GLU A 526 -22.15 -0.33 -16.00
CA GLU A 526 -22.75 -1.60 -16.44
C GLU A 526 -23.17 -1.64 -17.92
N PRO A 527 -23.77 -0.58 -18.50
CA PRO A 527 -24.10 -0.55 -19.93
C PRO A 527 -22.87 -0.71 -20.84
N LEU A 528 -21.72 -0.15 -20.46
CA LEU A 528 -20.47 -0.29 -21.20
C LEU A 528 -19.95 -1.73 -21.13
N LEU A 529 -20.00 -2.35 -19.94
CA LEU A 529 -19.57 -3.74 -19.75
C LEU A 529 -20.40 -4.71 -20.58
N LEU A 530 -21.72 -4.50 -20.61
CA LEU A 530 -22.64 -5.31 -21.41
C LEU A 530 -22.37 -5.13 -22.92
N ALA A 531 -22.21 -3.89 -23.37
CA ALA A 531 -21.92 -3.57 -24.78
C ALA A 531 -20.57 -4.15 -25.22
N GLY A 532 -19.54 -4.05 -24.38
CA GLY A 532 -18.22 -4.62 -24.58
C GLY A 532 -18.17 -6.14 -24.43
N LYS A 533 -19.26 -6.77 -23.95
CA LYS A 533 -19.35 -8.19 -23.60
C LYS A 533 -18.30 -8.65 -22.59
N VAL A 534 -18.02 -7.83 -21.58
CA VAL A 534 -17.04 -8.14 -20.52
C VAL A 534 -17.40 -9.47 -19.87
N ASP A 535 -16.41 -10.35 -19.69
CA ASP A 535 -16.64 -11.71 -19.19
C ASP A 535 -16.60 -11.75 -17.66
N LEU A 536 -15.63 -11.04 -17.08
CA LEU A 536 -15.35 -11.04 -15.65
C LEU A 536 -15.06 -9.61 -15.18
N VAL A 537 -15.66 -9.21 -14.05
CA VAL A 537 -15.37 -7.98 -13.33
C VAL A 537 -14.74 -8.32 -11.99
N LEU A 538 -13.62 -7.69 -11.67
CA LEU A 538 -12.90 -7.87 -10.41
C LEU A 538 -12.70 -6.55 -9.69
N ALA A 539 -13.06 -6.51 -8.41
CA ALA A 539 -12.92 -5.34 -7.55
C ALA A 539 -12.37 -5.73 -6.18
N GLY A 540 -11.67 -4.79 -5.52
CA GLY A 540 -11.20 -4.90 -4.14
C GLY A 540 -12.13 -4.13 -3.19
N HIS A 541 -11.54 -3.28 -2.35
CA HIS A 541 -12.13 -2.28 -1.44
C HIS A 541 -12.93 -2.85 -0.27
N VAL A 542 -13.77 -3.85 -0.55
CA VAL A 542 -14.47 -4.60 0.50
C VAL A 542 -13.60 -5.79 0.87
N HIS A 543 -13.26 -5.89 2.16
CA HIS A 543 -12.23 -6.79 2.65
C HIS A 543 -12.73 -8.21 2.87
N ASN A 544 -13.32 -8.78 1.84
CA ASN A 544 -13.77 -10.17 1.81
C ASN A 544 -13.72 -10.72 0.38
N TYR A 545 -14.02 -12.01 0.26
CA TYR A 545 -14.24 -12.66 -1.01
C TYR A 545 -15.73 -12.85 -1.25
N GLU A 546 -16.23 -12.35 -2.38
CA GLU A 546 -17.61 -12.56 -2.79
C GLU A 546 -17.72 -12.86 -4.28
N ARG A 547 -18.26 -14.03 -4.62
CA ARG A 547 -18.58 -14.39 -6.01
C ARG A 547 -20.05 -14.19 -6.32
N LEU A 548 -20.32 -13.58 -7.47
CA LEU A 548 -21.66 -13.29 -7.94
C LEU A 548 -22.07 -14.20 -9.10
N CYS A 549 -23.37 -14.21 -9.42
CA CYS A 549 -23.85 -14.68 -10.72
C CYS A 549 -23.42 -13.72 -11.85
N ALA A 550 -23.72 -14.07 -13.10
CA ALA A 550 -23.63 -13.08 -14.17
C ALA A 550 -24.78 -12.07 -14.01
N VAL A 551 -24.43 -10.85 -13.60
CA VAL A 551 -25.38 -9.86 -13.06
C VAL A 551 -25.44 -8.62 -13.94
N TYR A 552 -26.65 -8.08 -14.10
CA TYR A 552 -26.91 -6.80 -14.74
C TYR A 552 -28.13 -6.16 -14.08
N GLN A 553 -28.06 -4.89 -13.70
CA GLN A 553 -29.13 -4.15 -13.03
C GLN A 553 -29.71 -4.90 -11.82
N GLY A 554 -28.84 -5.46 -10.98
CA GLY A 554 -29.18 -6.23 -9.78
C GLY A 554 -29.86 -7.58 -10.03
N LYS A 555 -29.92 -8.07 -11.27
CA LYS A 555 -30.56 -9.34 -11.63
C LYS A 555 -29.56 -10.36 -12.12
N CYS A 556 -29.67 -11.60 -11.64
CA CYS A 556 -28.94 -12.72 -12.25
C CYS A 556 -29.52 -13.05 -13.62
N LEU A 557 -28.73 -12.82 -14.67
CA LEU A 557 -29.07 -13.25 -16.03
C LEU A 557 -28.55 -14.65 -16.33
N VAL A 558 -27.40 -15.03 -15.76
CA VAL A 558 -26.85 -16.40 -15.86
C VAL A 558 -26.36 -16.85 -14.49
N ASN A 559 -26.81 -18.02 -14.05
CA ASN A 559 -26.27 -18.71 -12.88
C ASN A 559 -25.27 -19.78 -13.32
N SER A 560 -24.32 -20.12 -12.46
CA SER A 560 -23.44 -21.26 -12.72
C SER A 560 -24.21 -22.58 -12.70
N THR A 561 -23.77 -23.52 -13.51
CA THR A 561 -24.18 -24.94 -13.45
C THR A 561 -22.97 -25.81 -13.15
N LYS A 562 -23.17 -26.95 -12.49
CA LYS A 562 -22.09 -27.91 -12.24
C LYS A 562 -21.71 -28.63 -13.52
N ASP A 563 -20.43 -28.64 -13.86
CA ASP A 563 -19.91 -29.49 -14.96
C ASP A 563 -19.79 -30.96 -14.53
N THR A 564 -19.26 -31.81 -15.41
CA THR A 564 -19.09 -33.25 -15.14
C THR A 564 -18.13 -33.57 -13.98
N THR A 565 -17.32 -32.60 -13.55
CA THR A 565 -16.39 -32.71 -12.42
C THR A 565 -16.95 -32.11 -11.13
N GLY A 566 -18.10 -31.43 -11.20
CA GLY A 566 -18.69 -30.69 -10.08
C GLY A 566 -18.18 -29.25 -9.93
N LEU A 567 -17.47 -28.72 -10.92
CA LEU A 567 -17.02 -27.33 -10.94
C LEU A 567 -18.16 -26.40 -11.36
N ASP A 568 -18.33 -25.27 -10.66
CA ASP A 568 -19.28 -24.24 -11.10
C ASP A 568 -18.84 -23.65 -12.43
N THR A 569 -19.71 -23.69 -13.44
CA THR A 569 -19.38 -23.24 -14.79
C THR A 569 -20.43 -22.27 -15.31
N TYR A 570 -19.97 -21.11 -15.76
CA TYR A 570 -20.75 -20.14 -16.51
C TYR A 570 -20.51 -20.37 -18.01
N ASN A 571 -21.56 -20.73 -18.74
CA ASN A 571 -21.49 -20.95 -20.17
C ASN A 571 -21.87 -19.67 -20.94
N PHE A 572 -20.89 -19.08 -21.62
CA PHE A 572 -21.02 -17.84 -22.38
C PHE A 572 -21.06 -18.07 -23.89
N THR A 573 -21.41 -19.28 -24.36
CA THR A 573 -21.73 -19.52 -25.78
C THR A 573 -22.82 -18.56 -26.27
N THR A 574 -23.77 -18.19 -25.41
CA THR A 574 -24.62 -17.00 -25.59
C THR A 574 -24.39 -16.03 -24.43
N TYR A 575 -23.62 -14.98 -24.68
CA TYR A 575 -23.32 -13.95 -23.69
C TYR A 575 -24.59 -13.22 -23.22
N ALA A 576 -24.66 -12.91 -21.92
CA ALA A 576 -25.78 -12.18 -21.32
C ALA A 576 -25.35 -11.06 -20.35
N ALA A 577 -24.35 -11.31 -19.50
CA ALA A 577 -23.83 -10.36 -18.51
C ALA A 577 -22.43 -10.81 -18.04
N PRO A 578 -21.60 -9.93 -17.47
CA PRO A 578 -20.35 -10.34 -16.82
C PRO A 578 -20.61 -11.09 -15.52
N VAL A 579 -19.75 -12.06 -15.19
CA VAL A 579 -19.59 -12.53 -13.80
C VAL A 579 -18.84 -11.45 -13.04
N GLN A 580 -19.19 -11.19 -11.77
CA GLN A 580 -18.43 -10.27 -10.92
C GLN A 580 -17.92 -10.97 -9.67
N ALA A 581 -16.77 -10.53 -9.17
CA ALA A 581 -16.25 -10.96 -7.87
C ALA A 581 -15.56 -9.81 -7.11
N VAL A 582 -15.78 -9.77 -5.80
CA VAL A 582 -15.02 -8.96 -4.84
C VAL A 582 -13.86 -9.82 -4.32
N ILE A 583 -12.66 -9.26 -4.34
CA ILE A 583 -11.39 -9.93 -4.04
C ILE A 583 -10.45 -9.06 -3.17
N GLY A 584 -11.02 -8.28 -2.24
CA GLY A 584 -10.28 -7.38 -1.33
C GLY A 584 -9.81 -8.01 -0.01
N MET A 585 -9.81 -9.34 0.08
CA MET A 585 -9.49 -10.10 1.29
C MET A 585 -7.99 -10.29 1.57
N SER A 586 -7.08 -9.58 0.91
CA SER A 586 -5.67 -9.98 0.91
C SER A 586 -4.80 -9.40 2.02
N GLY A 587 -5.34 -8.59 2.93
CA GLY A 587 -4.57 -8.24 4.12
C GLY A 587 -5.25 -7.36 5.13
N PHE A 588 -6.05 -6.40 4.68
CA PHE A 588 -6.77 -5.51 5.57
C PHE A 588 -7.79 -6.25 6.45
N GLN A 589 -8.20 -5.66 7.57
CA GLN A 589 -9.19 -6.24 8.48
C GLN A 589 -10.44 -6.73 7.73
N LEU A 590 -10.75 -8.02 7.88
CA LEU A 590 -11.82 -8.68 7.13
C LEU A 590 -13.20 -8.13 7.45
N ASP A 591 -13.99 -7.97 6.39
CA ASP A 591 -15.35 -7.47 6.44
C ASP A 591 -16.39 -8.61 6.54
N GLY A 592 -17.46 -8.33 7.28
CA GLY A 592 -18.63 -9.20 7.39
C GLY A 592 -19.62 -9.04 6.23
N PHE A 593 -20.63 -9.90 6.22
CA PHE A 593 -21.68 -9.93 5.20
C PHE A 593 -23.07 -9.73 5.79
N LYS A 594 -23.98 -9.14 5.01
CA LYS A 594 -25.36 -8.88 5.42
C LYS A 594 -26.05 -10.20 5.69
N SER A 595 -26.89 -10.19 6.72
CA SER A 595 -27.73 -11.35 7.05
C SER A 595 -28.71 -11.71 5.92
N GLN A 596 -29.23 -10.69 5.23
CA GLN A 596 -30.04 -10.89 4.02
C GLN A 596 -29.14 -10.97 2.80
N VAL A 597 -29.27 -12.08 2.06
CA VAL A 597 -28.47 -12.36 0.88
C VAL A 597 -29.24 -11.87 -0.34
N ASP A 598 -28.67 -10.92 -1.07
CA ASP A 598 -29.17 -10.56 -2.38
C ASP A 598 -29.03 -11.72 -3.37
N VAL A 599 -29.98 -11.86 -4.29
CA VAL A 599 -30.05 -13.01 -5.20
C VAL A 599 -28.80 -13.20 -6.07
N TRP A 600 -28.04 -12.13 -6.27
CA TRP A 600 -26.82 -12.13 -7.06
C TRP A 600 -25.59 -12.66 -6.31
N SER A 601 -25.59 -12.64 -4.98
CA SER A 601 -24.49 -13.14 -4.15
C SER A 601 -24.54 -14.67 -4.04
N LYS A 602 -23.46 -15.37 -4.43
CA LYS A 602 -23.43 -16.84 -4.53
C LYS A 602 -22.49 -17.49 -3.53
N VAL A 603 -21.27 -16.97 -3.40
CA VAL A 603 -20.28 -17.45 -2.42
C VAL A 603 -19.73 -16.24 -1.69
N ARG A 604 -19.59 -16.37 -0.37
CA ARG A 604 -19.16 -15.32 0.55
C ARG A 604 -18.18 -15.94 1.54
N ILE A 605 -16.94 -15.45 1.55
CA ILE A 605 -15.88 -15.94 2.44
C ILE A 605 -15.19 -14.72 3.06
N SER A 606 -15.14 -14.68 4.39
CA SER A 606 -14.45 -13.63 5.15
C SER A 606 -13.21 -14.25 5.79
N GLU A 607 -12.24 -14.57 4.94
CA GLU A 607 -10.94 -15.15 5.30
C GLU A 607 -9.85 -14.63 4.36
N TYR A 608 -8.61 -14.53 4.84
CA TYR A 608 -7.49 -14.07 4.05
C TYR A 608 -7.13 -15.05 2.93
N GLY A 609 -6.81 -14.50 1.77
CA GLY A 609 -6.42 -15.29 0.61
C GLY A 609 -6.06 -14.42 -0.59
N TYR A 610 -5.96 -15.06 -1.75
CA TYR A 610 -5.70 -14.43 -3.04
C TYR A 610 -6.42 -15.22 -4.14
N VAL A 611 -6.49 -14.67 -5.36
CA VAL A 611 -7.09 -15.37 -6.50
C VAL A 611 -6.03 -15.81 -7.49
N GLY A 612 -6.10 -17.06 -7.92
CA GLY A 612 -5.42 -17.56 -9.11
C GLY A 612 -6.38 -17.62 -10.31
N ILE A 613 -5.91 -17.18 -11.48
CA ILE A 613 -6.63 -17.34 -12.74
C ILE A 613 -5.75 -18.09 -13.73
N GLN A 614 -6.30 -19.14 -14.34
CA GLN A 614 -5.70 -19.84 -15.47
C GLN A 614 -6.65 -19.73 -16.66
N ALA A 615 -6.22 -19.05 -17.72
CA ALA A 615 -7.02 -18.92 -18.92
C ALA A 615 -6.36 -19.60 -20.10
N THR A 616 -7.12 -20.42 -20.82
CA THR A 616 -6.85 -20.84 -22.19
C THR A 616 -7.80 -20.11 -23.13
N ARG A 617 -7.71 -20.30 -24.45
CA ARG A 617 -8.64 -19.67 -25.41
C ARG A 617 -10.12 -20.05 -25.22
N GLN A 618 -10.44 -21.16 -24.54
CA GLN A 618 -11.81 -21.67 -24.40
C GLN A 618 -12.31 -21.78 -22.95
N LYS A 619 -11.40 -21.75 -21.97
CA LYS A 619 -11.75 -21.81 -20.54
C LYS A 619 -10.95 -20.79 -19.75
N LEU A 620 -11.64 -19.97 -18.95
CA LEU A 620 -11.06 -19.20 -17.86
C LEU A 620 -11.43 -19.88 -16.55
N LEU A 621 -10.45 -20.45 -15.85
CA LEU A 621 -10.59 -21.02 -14.51
C LEU A 621 -10.19 -19.97 -13.48
N PHE A 622 -11.05 -19.76 -12.49
CA PHE A 622 -10.86 -18.86 -11.37
C PHE A 622 -10.87 -19.66 -10.07
N GLU A 623 -9.88 -19.43 -9.21
CA GLU A 623 -9.75 -20.11 -7.92
C GLU A 623 -9.43 -19.10 -6.82
N PHE A 624 -10.28 -19.01 -5.81
CA PHE A 624 -9.95 -18.37 -4.55
C PHE A 624 -9.10 -19.34 -3.71
N MET A 625 -7.94 -18.87 -3.29
CA MET A 625 -6.95 -19.62 -2.53
C MET A 625 -6.84 -19.04 -1.12
N PHE A 626 -7.01 -19.89 -0.10
CA PHE A 626 -6.65 -19.53 1.27
C PHE A 626 -5.13 -19.38 1.43
N VAL A 627 -4.67 -18.74 2.49
CA VAL A 627 -3.23 -18.60 2.82
C VAL A 627 -2.49 -19.93 2.99
N ASN A 628 -3.20 -21.03 3.28
CA ASN A 628 -2.62 -22.38 3.33
C ASN A 628 -2.53 -23.06 1.95
N MET A 629 -2.78 -22.31 0.87
CA MET A 629 -2.78 -22.75 -0.53
C MET A 629 -3.84 -23.83 -0.85
N THR A 630 -4.92 -23.92 -0.07
CA THR A 630 -6.09 -24.73 -0.42
C THR A 630 -7.14 -23.89 -1.14
N VAL A 631 -7.87 -24.51 -2.08
CA VAL A 631 -8.95 -23.86 -2.82
C VAL A 631 -10.16 -23.68 -1.92
N GLY A 632 -10.62 -22.44 -1.73
CA GLY A 632 -11.83 -22.11 -0.98
C GLY A 632 -13.09 -21.99 -1.85
N ASP A 633 -12.94 -21.52 -3.08
CA ASP A 633 -13.99 -21.49 -4.10
C ASP A 633 -13.37 -21.57 -5.49
N SER A 634 -14.08 -22.14 -6.44
CA SER A 634 -13.63 -22.18 -7.83
C SER A 634 -14.79 -22.21 -8.81
N PHE A 635 -14.57 -21.56 -9.95
CA PHE A 635 -15.50 -21.59 -11.07
C PHE A 635 -14.77 -21.44 -12.40
N ALA A 636 -15.45 -21.81 -13.47
CA ALA A 636 -15.00 -21.58 -14.84
C ALA A 636 -15.97 -20.72 -15.63
N ILE A 637 -15.44 -19.92 -16.55
CA ILE A 637 -16.18 -19.34 -17.66
C ILE A 637 -15.74 -20.07 -18.92
N VAL A 638 -16.70 -20.56 -19.71
CA VAL A 638 -16.45 -21.31 -20.96
C VAL A 638 -17.20 -20.67 -22.12
N LYS A 639 -16.63 -20.74 -23.33
CA LYS A 639 -17.22 -20.21 -24.56
C LYS A 639 -17.49 -21.30 -25.58
#